data_AF-A0A9W4MWL4-F1
#
_entry.id   AF-A0A9W4MWL4-F1
#
_cell.length_a   1.000
_cell.length_b   1.000
_cell.length_c   1.000
_cell.angle_alpha   90.00
_cell.angle_beta   90.00
_cell.angle_gamma   90.00
#
_symmetry.space_group_name_H-M   'P 1'
#
loop_
_entity.id
_entity.type
_entity.pdbx_description
1 polymer ?
#
loop_
_entity_poly.entity_id
_entity_poly.type
_entity_poly.pdbx_seq_one_letter_code
_entity_poly.pdbx_strand_id
1 'polypeptide(L)'
;MLLAGLSAYLAFLPDVIPANTNATMYQTDPIHADRVILQTVAAYAVIFGAVRCHRLGIAWRAPSLDQSYYENVFTMAGLVDPASGIPDPVRVSCFRRFGNLNAEHGMALSVFTALVTASSLTDPVSGLIAAVAAAHGPLHFGATESAQRTLRAIGDATNVPAFMEKVRAGNEKLFGYGHRTYKGMDPRVNPIRSILSDLRDVNQPLLQIAEAIETAAEKDEYFHKRGLYPNADFYGNFVFTGIGFEPDIIPGAMLVHRIIGIMAHWREYTGMKQITSRAFKVGALAAYKMQSIEANYSGPPISIQDIAFSMSSQESQSTLPQDSTVDESTPLLADSTPNQPYSVFTPSQKRLIILTAALASSFSPLSANIYYPALNSIAADLHVSTSKINLTITTYMICQGLAPMLTGSFADQAGRRPAYIVCFAIYILGNVALGIQHSFPALLILRAVQSCGSSGTVALASAVAADIVTSVERGLYMGFSSLGNILAPSLGPVLGGILSKYFGWHAIFWFLAIAAGTFFVPLLCFFPETCRGVVGNGSVSPVGWNRSLRNYLQESAPCSPPSNVRRVQIPNPCATLRLLSHRPVGLVLLANGVLFSSYYAVTTAIPPLFKHTYGLDDMEIGLCFLPAGLGSLVSATINGVLVDWNYRRVWRTTGQTIHKNQKLDIVGIPIEQARLQIGLPMAILASVSICIYGVLIPKHPPLPLALFMVFIICFCITAAYNVMNILVVDLYYNTPATAMAANNLVRCFLGAGSAAAVGPLIKRAGIKWAYILVAGELAVVVPLLVIVYSKGWEWRKAQDNPETGHQPHEP
;
A
#
# COMPACT_ATOMS: atom_id res chain seq x y z
N MET A 1 22.89 20.03 23.25
CA MET A 1 23.19 21.47 23.33
C MET A 1 22.61 22.26 22.15
N LEU A 2 22.81 21.86 20.89
CA LEU A 2 22.23 22.57 19.73
C LEU A 2 20.70 22.74 19.83
N LEU A 3 19.97 21.66 20.12
CA LEU A 3 18.52 21.70 20.33
C LEU A 3 18.12 22.65 21.46
N ALA A 4 18.80 22.58 22.60
CA ALA A 4 18.54 23.47 23.74
C ALA A 4 18.80 24.95 23.39
N GLY A 5 19.85 25.24 22.62
CA GLY A 5 20.15 26.58 22.15
C GLY A 5 19.06 27.13 21.22
N LEU A 6 18.55 26.30 20.30
CA LEU A 6 17.46 26.70 19.40
C LEU A 6 16.13 26.91 20.15
N SER A 7 15.80 26.01 21.08
CA SER A 7 14.62 26.17 21.93
C SER A 7 14.71 27.42 22.82
N ALA A 8 15.90 27.71 23.36
CA ALA A 8 16.13 28.94 24.12
C ALA A 8 15.97 30.17 23.22
N TYR A 9 16.54 30.16 22.01
CA TYR A 9 16.39 31.25 21.04
C TYR A 9 14.92 31.50 20.68
N LEU A 10 14.14 30.44 20.39
CA LEU A 10 12.71 30.56 20.09
C LEU A 10 11.91 31.15 21.26
N ALA A 11 12.27 30.83 22.50
CA ALA A 11 11.60 31.37 23.68
C ALA A 11 11.74 32.91 23.81
N PHE A 12 12.76 33.53 23.19
CA PHE A 12 12.93 34.99 23.14
C PHE A 12 12.19 35.66 21.97
N LEU A 13 11.53 34.89 21.11
CA LEU A 13 10.82 35.39 19.93
C LEU A 13 9.35 34.95 19.94
N PRO A 14 8.54 35.30 20.95
CA PRO A 14 7.13 34.88 20.99
C PRO A 14 6.33 35.39 19.79
N ASP A 15 6.75 36.52 19.21
CA ASP A 15 6.08 37.16 18.06
C ASP A 15 6.21 36.34 16.76
N VAL A 16 7.21 35.46 16.65
CA VAL A 16 7.37 34.60 15.48
C VAL A 16 6.53 33.32 15.59
N ILE A 17 5.92 33.03 16.75
CA ILE A 17 5.13 31.82 16.96
C ILE A 17 3.68 32.06 16.48
N PRO A 18 3.20 31.39 15.41
CA PRO A 18 1.90 31.70 14.80
C PRO A 18 0.70 31.49 15.75
N ALA A 19 0.85 30.59 16.73
CA ALA A 19 -0.16 30.38 17.78
C ALA A 19 -0.34 31.58 18.73
N ASN A 20 0.69 32.42 18.89
CA ASN A 20 0.64 33.60 19.76
C ASN A 20 0.23 34.87 19.00
N THR A 21 0.37 34.88 17.68
CA THR A 21 0.15 36.08 16.84
C THR A 21 -0.93 35.84 15.79
N ASN A 22 -0.60 35.20 14.68
CA ASN A 22 -1.53 34.88 13.60
C ASN A 22 -1.09 33.60 12.86
N ALA A 23 -1.98 32.60 12.83
CA ALA A 23 -1.73 31.29 12.22
C ALA A 23 -1.26 31.35 10.75
N THR A 24 -1.62 32.38 9.99
CA THR A 24 -1.26 32.50 8.56
C THR A 24 -0.20 33.56 8.28
N MET A 25 0.48 34.10 9.30
CA MET A 25 1.41 35.25 9.14
C MET A 25 2.48 35.03 8.06
N TYR A 26 3.00 33.81 7.93
CA TYR A 26 4.01 33.46 6.94
C TYR A 26 3.47 33.20 5.53
N GLN A 27 2.15 32.97 5.41
CA GLN A 27 1.49 32.82 4.11
C GLN A 27 1.11 34.18 3.51
N THR A 28 0.80 35.15 4.37
CA THR A 28 0.32 36.48 3.97
C THR A 28 1.43 37.51 3.81
N ASP A 29 2.55 37.34 4.54
CA ASP A 29 3.69 38.24 4.49
C ASP A 29 5.00 37.49 4.13
N PRO A 30 5.31 37.36 2.82
CA PRO A 30 6.52 36.67 2.38
C PRO A 30 7.81 37.40 2.78
N ILE A 31 7.77 38.73 2.95
CA ILE A 31 8.95 39.50 3.38
C ILE A 31 9.28 39.18 4.84
N HIS A 32 8.25 39.07 5.68
CA HIS A 32 8.42 38.62 7.05
C HIS A 32 8.93 37.18 7.12
N ALA A 33 8.39 36.27 6.32
CA ALA A 33 8.89 34.89 6.24
C ALA A 33 10.39 34.83 5.88
N ASP A 34 10.83 35.60 4.89
CA ASP A 34 12.24 35.65 4.45
C ASP A 34 13.15 36.15 5.56
N ARG A 35 12.70 37.18 6.28
CA ARG A 35 13.44 37.73 7.43
C ARG A 35 13.63 36.68 8.52
N VAL A 36 12.57 35.97 8.91
CA VAL A 36 12.65 34.96 9.98
C VAL A 36 13.47 33.75 9.53
N ILE A 37 13.43 33.37 8.25
CA ILE A 37 14.33 32.35 7.68
C ILE A 37 15.79 32.76 7.82
N LEU A 38 16.16 33.98 7.42
CA LEU A 38 17.54 34.47 7.55
C LEU A 38 18.00 34.52 9.01
N GLN A 39 17.11 34.95 9.93
CA GLN A 39 17.35 34.91 11.36
C GLN A 39 17.57 33.49 11.88
N THR A 40 16.77 32.53 11.40
CA THR A 40 16.88 31.11 11.77
C THR A 40 18.24 30.52 11.34
N VAL A 41 18.69 30.85 10.12
CA VAL A 41 20.01 30.43 9.61
C VAL A 41 21.14 31.04 10.44
N ALA A 42 21.07 32.35 10.73
CA ALA A 42 22.07 33.04 11.54
C ALA A 42 22.10 32.54 12.98
N ALA A 43 20.94 32.30 13.60
CA ALA A 43 20.84 31.77 14.95
C ALA A 43 21.48 30.39 15.06
N TYR A 44 21.25 29.51 14.09
CA TYR A 44 21.90 28.20 14.05
C TYR A 44 23.42 28.32 13.99
N ALA A 45 23.97 29.24 13.18
CA ALA A 45 25.42 29.48 13.10
C ALA A 45 26.02 29.94 14.44
N VAL A 46 25.34 30.86 15.14
CA VAL A 46 25.75 31.34 16.47
C VAL A 46 25.72 30.21 17.49
N ILE A 47 24.61 29.46 17.55
CA ILE A 47 24.44 28.34 18.47
C ILE A 47 25.47 27.25 18.19
N PHE A 48 25.71 26.92 16.92
CA PHE A 48 26.71 25.94 16.51
C PHE A 48 28.11 26.34 16.98
N GLY A 49 28.52 27.58 16.74
CA GLY A 49 29.82 28.10 17.18
C GLY A 49 29.96 28.09 18.70
N ALA A 50 28.96 28.59 19.43
CA ALA A 50 28.94 28.59 20.89
C ALA A 50 29.04 27.18 21.48
N VAL A 51 28.30 26.22 20.91
CA VAL A 51 28.34 24.82 21.35
C VAL A 51 29.72 24.21 21.10
N ARG A 52 30.33 24.41 19.92
CA ARG A 52 31.68 23.88 19.68
C ARG A 52 32.70 24.50 20.64
N CYS A 53 32.67 25.82 20.80
CA CYS A 53 33.59 26.53 21.68
C CYS A 53 33.49 26.04 23.13
N HIS A 54 32.27 25.92 23.65
CA HIS A 54 32.01 25.37 24.98
C HIS A 54 32.53 23.93 25.13
N ARG A 55 32.33 23.08 24.12
CA ARG A 55 32.78 21.67 24.18
C ARG A 55 34.31 21.54 24.21
N LEU A 56 35.03 22.46 23.57
CA LEU A 56 36.49 22.46 23.50
C LEU A 56 37.16 23.32 24.57
N GLY A 57 36.38 24.05 25.38
CA GLY A 57 36.92 24.98 26.37
C GLY A 57 37.62 26.19 25.75
N ILE A 58 37.30 26.55 24.51
CA ILE A 58 37.85 27.72 23.82
C ILE A 58 36.89 28.92 23.95
N ALA A 59 37.45 30.12 24.01
CA ALA A 59 36.66 31.35 24.13
C ALA A 59 35.83 31.59 22.87
N TRP A 60 34.51 31.74 23.04
CA TRP A 60 33.60 32.11 21.95
C TRP A 60 33.80 33.57 21.55
N ARG A 61 33.77 33.85 20.24
CA ARG A 61 33.88 35.20 19.68
C ARG A 61 32.58 35.56 18.96
N ALA A 62 32.15 36.80 19.11
CA ALA A 62 30.96 37.31 18.42
C ALA A 62 31.18 37.41 16.91
N PRO A 63 30.11 37.28 16.10
CA PRO A 63 30.20 37.50 14.65
C PRO A 63 30.53 38.97 14.33
N SER A 64 31.17 39.20 13.18
CA SER A 64 31.48 40.52 12.61
C SER A 64 30.62 40.80 11.38
N LEU A 65 30.26 42.07 11.18
CA LEU A 65 29.58 42.54 9.96
C LEU A 65 30.53 42.59 8.75
N ASP A 66 31.84 42.65 8.98
CA ASP A 66 32.87 42.71 7.94
C ASP A 66 33.24 41.34 7.38
N GLN A 67 32.66 40.26 7.94
CA GLN A 67 32.91 38.88 7.56
C GLN A 67 31.71 38.27 6.83
N SER A 68 31.98 37.39 5.86
CA SER A 68 30.94 36.56 5.23
C SER A 68 30.31 35.58 6.23
N TYR A 69 29.18 34.97 5.85
CA TYR A 69 28.51 33.97 6.69
C TYR A 69 29.44 32.83 7.11
N TYR A 70 30.23 32.28 6.18
CA TYR A 70 31.11 31.15 6.48
C TYR A 70 32.34 31.56 7.30
N GLU A 71 32.90 32.76 7.09
CA GLU A 71 33.97 33.30 7.95
C GLU A 71 33.46 33.51 9.37
N ASN A 72 32.24 34.03 9.52
CA ASN A 72 31.59 34.16 10.82
C ASN A 72 31.37 32.80 11.49
N VAL A 73 30.93 31.77 10.76
CA VAL A 73 30.83 30.40 11.29
C VAL A 73 32.19 29.91 11.81
N PHE A 74 33.28 30.14 11.08
CA PHE A 74 34.63 29.75 11.49
C PHE A 74 35.08 30.51 12.74
N THR A 75 34.92 31.83 12.75
CA THR A 75 35.26 32.70 13.90
C THR A 75 34.49 32.26 15.15
N MET A 76 33.17 32.11 15.05
CA MET A 76 32.31 31.71 16.17
C MET A 76 32.57 30.27 16.62
N ALA A 77 32.99 29.39 15.71
CA ALA A 77 33.36 28.01 16.02
C ALA A 77 34.80 27.89 16.55
N GLY A 78 35.60 28.96 16.55
CA GLY A 78 37.00 28.94 16.98
C GLY A 78 37.96 28.27 15.98
N LEU A 79 37.59 28.21 14.70
CA LEU A 79 38.45 27.76 13.59
C LEU A 79 39.24 28.93 13.00
N VAL A 80 40.06 29.56 13.84
CA VAL A 80 40.87 30.72 13.48
C VAL A 80 42.32 30.48 13.85
N ASP A 81 43.23 31.15 13.16
CA ASP A 81 44.63 31.18 13.56
C ASP A 81 44.76 31.83 14.96
N PRO A 82 45.43 31.19 15.93
CA PRO A 82 45.51 31.71 17.29
C PRO A 82 46.19 33.08 17.42
N ALA A 83 47.11 33.43 16.50
CA ALA A 83 47.90 34.66 16.57
C ALA A 83 47.18 35.85 15.92
N SER A 84 46.63 35.65 14.71
CA SER A 84 45.93 36.68 13.94
C SER A 84 44.43 36.73 14.25
N GLY A 85 43.84 35.63 14.72
CA GLY A 85 42.41 35.52 14.96
C GLY A 85 41.56 35.44 13.70
N ILE A 86 42.19 35.24 12.53
CA ILE A 86 41.54 35.21 11.22
C ILE A 86 41.33 33.75 10.77
N PRO A 87 40.18 33.39 10.18
CA PRO A 87 39.98 32.09 9.56
C PRO A 87 40.97 31.81 8.41
N ASP A 88 41.40 30.56 8.27
CA ASP A 88 42.21 30.14 7.12
C ASP A 88 41.39 30.26 5.81
N PRO A 89 41.83 31.09 4.84
CA PRO A 89 41.08 31.35 3.62
C PRO A 89 40.89 30.10 2.74
N VAL A 90 41.85 29.15 2.76
CA VAL A 90 41.75 27.90 2.01
C VAL A 90 40.66 27.02 2.63
N ARG A 91 40.65 26.89 3.96
CA ARG A 91 39.64 26.08 4.67
C ARG A 91 38.24 26.66 4.55
N VAL A 92 38.10 27.99 4.63
CA VAL A 92 36.82 28.68 4.38
C VAL A 92 36.35 28.44 2.95
N SER A 93 37.24 28.55 1.96
CA SER A 93 36.91 28.27 0.56
C SER A 93 36.47 26.81 0.36
N CYS A 94 37.16 25.85 0.97
CA CYS A 94 36.79 24.43 0.94
C CYS A 94 35.42 24.17 1.57
N PHE A 95 35.16 24.74 2.76
CA PHE A 95 33.88 24.64 3.45
C PHE A 95 32.75 25.20 2.59
N ARG A 96 32.91 26.40 2.02
CA ARG A 96 31.94 27.03 1.14
C ARG A 96 31.67 26.21 -0.13
N ARG A 97 32.71 25.74 -0.83
CA ARG A 97 32.58 24.91 -2.04
C ARG A 97 31.85 23.61 -1.72
N PHE A 98 32.19 22.97 -0.61
CA PHE A 98 31.52 21.76 -0.16
C PHE A 98 30.08 22.02 0.29
N GLY A 99 29.82 23.17 0.93
CA GLY A 99 28.49 23.63 1.28
C GLY A 99 27.60 23.80 0.06
N ASN A 100 28.11 24.40 -1.02
CA ASN A 100 27.36 24.55 -2.28
C ASN A 100 26.96 23.21 -2.91
N LEU A 101 27.83 22.19 -2.82
CA LEU A 101 27.53 20.82 -3.30
C LEU A 101 26.47 20.11 -2.44
N ASN A 102 26.22 20.62 -1.24
CA ASN A 102 25.36 20.01 -0.22
C ASN A 102 24.21 20.92 0.22
N ALA A 103 24.04 22.10 -0.36
CA ALA A 103 22.99 23.03 0.05
C ALA A 103 21.61 22.44 -0.25
N GLU A 104 21.42 21.90 -1.46
CA GLU A 104 20.21 21.16 -1.81
C GLU A 104 20.20 19.80 -1.12
N HIS A 105 19.11 19.50 -0.43
CA HIS A 105 18.97 18.29 0.37
C HIS A 105 17.79 17.40 -0.05
N GLY A 106 17.05 17.79 -1.10
CA GLY A 106 15.86 17.11 -1.58
C GLY A 106 14.86 16.85 -0.46
N MET A 107 14.04 15.81 -0.60
CA MET A 107 13.13 15.34 0.46
C MET A 107 13.84 14.35 1.41
N ALA A 108 15.00 14.74 1.94
CA ALA A 108 15.69 14.00 3.00
C ALA A 108 14.91 14.03 4.32
N LEU A 109 15.22 13.14 5.26
CA LEU A 109 14.49 13.01 6.52
C LEU A 109 14.40 14.33 7.30
N SER A 110 15.48 15.11 7.34
CA SER A 110 15.50 16.43 7.99
C SER A 110 14.56 17.45 7.32
N VAL A 111 14.51 17.49 5.98
CA VAL A 111 13.57 18.33 5.21
C VAL A 111 12.13 17.84 5.41
N PHE A 112 11.88 16.54 5.24
CA PHE A 112 10.56 15.95 5.44
C PHE A 112 10.02 16.23 6.86
N THR A 113 10.86 16.08 7.88
CA THR A 113 10.47 16.37 9.27
C THR A 113 10.18 17.86 9.48
N ALA A 114 10.99 18.76 8.89
CA ALA A 114 10.72 20.19 8.92
C ALA A 114 9.36 20.51 8.29
N LEU A 115 9.03 19.89 7.15
CA LEU A 115 7.77 20.10 6.43
C LEU A 115 6.56 19.48 7.13
N VAL A 116 6.69 18.29 7.73
CA VAL A 116 5.66 17.69 8.57
C VAL A 116 5.34 18.62 9.73
N THR A 117 6.35 19.21 10.36
CA THR A 117 6.15 20.19 11.42
C THR A 117 5.51 21.47 10.84
N ALA A 118 5.99 21.96 9.70
CA ALA A 118 5.42 23.11 8.97
C ALA A 118 3.93 22.94 8.62
N SER A 119 3.45 21.70 8.45
CA SER A 119 2.04 21.44 8.14
C SER A 119 1.06 21.88 9.23
N SER A 120 1.52 22.03 10.48
CA SER A 120 0.75 22.63 11.56
C SER A 120 0.85 24.17 11.60
N LEU A 121 1.35 24.79 10.52
CA LEU A 121 1.63 26.23 10.40
C LEU A 121 2.62 26.75 11.45
N THR A 122 3.64 25.95 11.80
CA THR A 122 4.67 26.37 12.76
C THR A 122 5.69 27.33 12.14
N ASP A 123 6.40 28.09 12.98
CA ASP A 123 7.54 28.94 12.61
C ASP A 123 8.77 28.14 12.10
N PRO A 124 9.69 28.78 11.35
CA PRO A 124 10.84 28.11 10.78
C PRO A 124 11.86 27.62 11.82
N VAL A 125 11.92 28.22 13.02
CA VAL A 125 12.83 27.76 14.10
C VAL A 125 12.34 26.45 14.67
N SER A 126 11.03 26.31 14.93
CA SER A 126 10.42 25.03 15.33
C SER A 126 10.59 23.95 14.27
N GLY A 127 10.40 24.30 12.99
CA GLY A 127 10.69 23.39 11.87
C GLY A 127 12.16 22.94 11.86
N LEU A 128 13.10 23.86 12.12
CA LEU A 128 14.52 23.54 12.25
C LEU A 128 14.81 22.67 13.47
N ILE A 129 14.21 22.92 14.64
CA ILE A 129 14.39 22.09 15.85
C ILE A 129 14.02 20.64 15.53
N ALA A 130 12.89 20.41 14.86
CA ALA A 130 12.47 19.08 14.44
C ALA A 130 13.46 18.47 13.42
N ALA A 131 13.94 19.27 12.46
CA ALA A 131 14.94 18.83 11.49
C ALA A 131 16.29 18.45 12.15
N VAL A 132 16.77 19.22 13.13
CA VAL A 132 18.00 18.95 13.89
C VAL A 132 17.85 17.66 14.69
N ALA A 133 16.70 17.45 15.33
CA ALA A 133 16.41 16.25 16.09
C ALA A 133 16.43 15.00 15.19
N ALA A 134 15.84 15.09 14.00
CA ALA A 134 15.85 14.01 13.02
C ALA A 134 17.24 13.78 12.40
N ALA A 135 18.01 14.86 12.18
CA ALA A 135 19.34 14.81 11.57
C ALA A 135 20.38 14.06 12.41
N HIS A 136 20.27 14.12 13.74
CA HIS A 136 21.24 13.51 14.66
C HIS A 136 21.19 11.97 14.68
N GLY A 137 20.17 11.34 14.08
CA GLY A 137 20.05 9.88 14.06
C GLY A 137 21.23 9.19 13.35
N PRO A 138 21.64 7.98 13.80
CA PRO A 138 22.75 7.22 13.21
C PRO A 138 22.49 6.76 11.76
N LEU A 139 21.23 6.84 11.31
CA LEU A 139 20.81 6.52 9.94
C LEU A 139 20.72 7.75 9.04
N HIS A 140 21.01 8.95 9.56
CA HIS A 140 21.07 10.20 8.80
C HIS A 140 22.46 10.84 8.92
N PHE A 141 22.62 12.04 9.48
CA PHE A 141 23.97 12.66 9.58
C PHE A 141 24.89 11.91 10.55
N GLY A 142 24.34 11.15 11.51
CA GLY A 142 25.13 10.27 12.38
C GLY A 142 25.75 9.05 11.66
N ALA A 143 25.34 8.76 10.41
CA ALA A 143 25.95 7.68 9.63
C ALA A 143 27.43 7.98 9.33
N THR A 144 27.78 9.26 9.21
CA THR A 144 29.15 9.72 8.98
C THR A 144 30.09 9.39 10.15
N GLU A 145 29.62 9.56 11.38
CA GLU A 145 30.37 9.16 12.57
C GLU A 145 30.53 7.63 12.64
N SER A 146 29.49 6.89 12.26
CA SER A 146 29.52 5.42 12.20
C SER A 146 30.53 4.91 11.16
N ALA A 147 30.65 5.58 10.02
CA ALA A 147 31.67 5.29 9.02
C ALA A 147 33.09 5.54 9.57
N GLN A 148 33.33 6.64 10.29
CA GLN A 148 34.63 6.90 10.92
C GLN A 148 35.00 5.87 11.98
N ARG A 149 34.06 5.42 12.80
CA ARG A 149 34.30 4.36 13.78
C ARG A 149 34.75 3.06 13.10
N THR A 150 34.14 2.75 11.95
CA THR A 150 34.53 1.58 11.13
C THR A 150 35.96 1.73 10.60
N LEU A 151 36.29 2.89 10.02
CA LEU A 151 37.65 3.15 9.52
C LEU A 151 38.71 3.10 10.62
N ARG A 152 38.39 3.61 11.83
CA ARG A 152 39.26 3.49 13.00
C ARG A 152 39.44 2.04 13.46
N ALA A 153 38.40 1.22 13.37
CA ALA A 153 38.47 -0.19 13.73
C ALA A 153 39.36 -1.01 12.77
N ILE A 154 39.45 -0.59 11.50
CA ILE A 154 40.38 -1.18 10.52
C ILE A 154 41.84 -0.88 10.90
N GLY A 155 42.09 0.30 11.46
CA GLY A 155 43.39 0.70 12.02
C GLY A 155 44.40 1.13 10.95
N ASP A 156 44.81 0.21 10.07
CA ASP A 156 45.85 0.42 9.06
C ASP A 156 45.37 -0.03 7.66
N ALA A 157 45.86 0.62 6.60
CA ALA A 157 45.50 0.32 5.22
C ALA A 157 45.83 -1.14 4.82
N THR A 158 46.83 -1.76 5.45
CA THR A 158 47.20 -3.18 5.25
C THR A 158 46.10 -4.17 5.69
N ASN A 159 45.20 -3.76 6.60
CA ASN A 159 44.08 -4.58 7.07
C ASN A 159 42.84 -4.54 6.16
N VAL A 160 42.84 -3.67 5.15
CA VAL A 160 41.71 -3.51 4.21
C VAL A 160 41.33 -4.81 3.51
N PRO A 161 42.25 -5.67 3.01
CA PRO A 161 41.86 -6.93 2.37
C PRO A 161 41.04 -7.85 3.29
N ALA A 162 41.42 -7.95 4.57
CA ALA A 162 40.69 -8.75 5.55
C ALA A 162 39.30 -8.16 5.86
N PHE A 163 39.20 -6.83 5.90
CA PHE A 163 37.91 -6.15 6.04
C PHE A 163 37.02 -6.39 4.81
N MET A 164 37.57 -6.32 3.60
CA MET A 164 36.83 -6.57 2.36
C MET A 164 36.28 -8.00 2.28
N GLU A 165 37.02 -9.00 2.78
CA GLU A 165 36.51 -10.39 2.91
C GLU A 165 35.27 -10.46 3.83
N LYS A 166 35.30 -9.78 4.98
CA LYS A 166 34.14 -9.74 5.89
C LYS A 166 32.94 -9.05 5.26
N VAL A 167 33.18 -8.03 4.43
CA VAL A 167 32.13 -7.33 3.67
C VAL A 167 31.52 -8.27 2.62
N ARG A 168 32.34 -9.06 1.90
CA ARG A 168 31.85 -10.08 0.96
C ARG A 168 31.04 -11.18 1.65
N ALA A 169 31.47 -11.61 2.82
CA ALA A 169 30.78 -12.60 3.65
C ALA A 169 29.47 -12.09 4.27
N GLY A 170 29.18 -10.79 4.18
CA GLY A 170 28.00 -10.15 4.75
C GLY A 170 28.06 -9.93 6.26
N ASN A 171 29.24 -10.11 6.88
CA ASN A 171 29.45 -9.96 8.31
C ASN A 171 29.61 -8.49 8.73
N GLU A 172 30.18 -7.66 7.84
CA GLU A 172 30.37 -6.22 8.07
C GLU A 172 29.84 -5.41 6.88
N LYS A 173 29.35 -4.18 7.11
CA LYS A 173 28.83 -3.31 6.05
C LYS A 173 29.87 -2.27 5.67
N LEU A 174 30.09 -2.09 4.37
CA LEU A 174 30.88 -0.97 3.87
C LEU A 174 29.98 0.28 3.73
N PHE A 175 30.05 1.16 4.71
CA PHE A 175 29.35 2.45 4.69
C PHE A 175 29.95 3.37 3.61
N GLY A 176 29.10 4.13 2.92
CA GLY A 176 29.53 5.06 1.88
C GLY A 176 29.63 4.46 0.46
N TYR A 177 29.22 3.20 0.27
CA TYR A 177 29.14 2.56 -1.06
C TYR A 177 27.70 2.28 -1.48
N GLY A 178 27.38 2.61 -2.74
CA GLY A 178 26.06 2.53 -3.35
C GLY A 178 25.23 3.81 -3.13
N HIS A 179 24.53 4.25 -4.18
CA HIS A 179 23.63 5.41 -4.13
C HIS A 179 22.27 5.04 -4.71
N ARG A 180 21.15 5.38 -4.04
CA ARG A 180 19.80 5.04 -4.52
C ARG A 180 19.45 5.71 -5.86
N THR A 181 19.93 6.94 -6.03
CA THR A 181 19.64 7.76 -7.21
C THR A 181 20.66 7.58 -8.33
N TYR A 182 21.93 7.28 -8.00
CA TYR A 182 23.01 7.19 -8.99
C TYR A 182 23.39 5.73 -9.16
N LYS A 183 23.17 5.20 -10.36
CA LYS A 183 23.57 3.84 -10.73
C LYS A 183 25.04 3.73 -11.15
N GLY A 184 25.74 4.87 -11.21
CA GLY A 184 27.19 5.00 -11.43
C GLY A 184 27.83 5.85 -10.33
N MET A 185 29.06 6.31 -10.55
CA MET A 185 29.76 7.19 -9.62
C MET A 185 28.95 8.48 -9.36
N ASP A 186 28.77 8.85 -8.10
CA ASP A 186 28.06 10.07 -7.72
C ASP A 186 28.81 11.29 -8.31
N PRO A 187 28.13 12.17 -9.08
CA PRO A 187 28.78 13.28 -9.78
C PRO A 187 29.47 14.27 -8.84
N ARG A 188 29.14 14.27 -7.54
CA ARG A 188 29.79 15.12 -6.53
C ARG A 188 31.14 14.56 -6.06
N VAL A 189 31.42 13.28 -6.27
CA VAL A 189 32.65 12.63 -5.79
C VAL A 189 33.89 13.32 -6.37
N ASN A 190 33.93 13.59 -7.68
CA ASN A 190 35.07 14.25 -8.33
C ASN A 190 35.31 15.68 -7.81
N PRO A 191 34.29 16.56 -7.75
CA PRO A 191 34.41 17.86 -7.07
C PRO A 191 34.88 17.74 -5.62
N ILE A 192 34.39 16.77 -4.85
CA ILE A 192 34.81 16.57 -3.44
C ILE A 192 36.28 16.17 -3.37
N ARG A 193 36.77 15.30 -4.26
CA ARG A 193 38.20 14.96 -4.35
C ARG A 193 39.07 16.18 -4.66
N SER A 194 38.60 17.06 -5.53
CA SER A 194 39.27 18.34 -5.79
C SER A 194 39.28 19.26 -4.57
N ILE A 195 38.27 19.21 -3.70
CA ILE A 195 38.29 19.97 -2.44
C ILE A 195 39.27 19.32 -1.46
N LEU A 196 39.32 17.99 -1.40
CA LEU A 196 40.26 17.26 -0.56
C LEU A 196 41.72 17.45 -1.00
N SER A 197 42.00 17.67 -2.29
CA SER A 197 43.36 17.97 -2.75
C SER A 197 43.91 19.27 -2.16
N ASP A 198 43.05 20.25 -1.95
CA ASP A 198 43.39 21.55 -1.35
C ASP A 198 43.63 21.44 0.18
N LEU A 199 43.30 20.28 0.78
CA LEU A 199 43.44 19.97 2.21
C LEU A 199 44.49 18.88 2.48
N ARG A 200 45.33 18.54 1.49
CA ARG A 200 46.33 17.44 1.58
C ARG A 200 47.43 17.66 2.61
N ASP A 201 47.72 18.93 2.94
CA ASP A 201 48.75 19.27 3.93
C ASP A 201 48.32 18.89 5.36
N VAL A 202 47.06 18.53 5.56
CA VAL A 202 46.52 18.03 6.82
C VAL A 202 46.65 16.52 6.88
N ASN A 203 47.33 16.01 7.92
CA ASN A 203 47.49 14.58 8.13
C ASN A 203 46.13 13.90 8.42
N GLN A 204 45.64 13.11 7.46
CA GLN A 204 44.36 12.41 7.55
C GLN A 204 44.56 10.89 7.37
N PRO A 205 44.96 10.15 8.42
CA PRO A 205 45.27 8.71 8.31
C PRO A 205 44.05 7.87 7.89
N LEU A 206 42.83 8.27 8.27
CA LEU A 206 41.60 7.58 7.87
C LEU A 206 41.28 7.77 6.37
N LEU A 207 41.76 8.84 5.74
CA LEU A 207 41.59 9.05 4.30
C LEU A 207 42.41 8.02 3.51
N GLN A 208 43.62 7.70 3.96
CA GLN A 208 44.46 6.67 3.34
C GLN A 208 43.79 5.29 3.39
N ILE A 209 43.14 4.95 4.51
CA ILE A 209 42.36 3.71 4.64
C ILE A 209 41.16 3.72 3.66
N ALA A 210 40.46 4.86 3.53
CA ALA A 210 39.34 4.98 2.60
C ALA A 210 39.78 4.88 1.12
N GLU A 211 40.91 5.46 0.75
CA GLU A 211 41.50 5.33 -0.60
C GLU A 211 41.96 3.89 -0.89
N ALA A 212 42.49 3.19 0.12
CA ALA A 212 42.84 1.77 0.02
C ALA A 212 41.59 0.88 -0.14
N ILE A 213 40.52 1.16 0.61
CA ILE A 213 39.20 0.51 0.44
C ILE A 213 38.67 0.73 -0.97
N GLU A 214 38.79 1.96 -1.49
CA GLU A 214 38.35 2.26 -2.84
C GLU A 214 39.12 1.47 -3.89
N THR A 215 40.45 1.49 -3.81
CA THR A 215 41.31 0.76 -4.74
C THR A 215 41.01 -0.74 -4.70
N ALA A 216 40.71 -1.28 -3.52
CA ALA A 216 40.31 -2.68 -3.36
C ALA A 216 38.92 -2.95 -3.95
N ALA A 217 37.94 -2.06 -3.71
CA ALA A 217 36.57 -2.19 -4.21
C ALA A 217 36.50 -2.07 -5.74
N GLU A 218 37.28 -1.17 -6.34
CA GLU A 218 37.37 -1.00 -7.79
C GLU A 218 37.96 -2.22 -8.49
N LYS A 219 38.85 -2.98 -7.84
CA LYS A 219 39.42 -4.20 -8.44
C LYS A 219 38.59 -5.46 -8.15
N ASP A 220 37.55 -5.35 -7.33
CA ASP A 220 36.79 -6.48 -6.83
C ASP A 220 35.50 -6.72 -7.64
N GLU A 221 35.40 -7.91 -8.23
CA GLU A 221 34.27 -8.35 -9.06
C GLU A 221 32.93 -8.28 -8.30
N TYR A 222 32.92 -8.44 -6.97
CA TYR A 222 31.73 -8.32 -6.13
C TYR A 222 31.09 -6.93 -6.21
N PHE A 223 31.91 -5.88 -6.18
CA PHE A 223 31.44 -4.48 -6.22
C PHE A 223 31.04 -4.09 -7.65
N HIS A 224 31.80 -4.52 -8.65
CA HIS A 224 31.47 -4.30 -10.06
C HIS A 224 30.16 -4.97 -10.48
N LYS A 225 29.96 -6.27 -10.18
CA LYS A 225 28.73 -6.99 -10.54
C LYS A 225 27.48 -6.40 -9.88
N ARG A 226 27.64 -5.74 -8.72
CA ARG A 226 26.53 -5.13 -7.96
C ARG A 226 26.36 -3.63 -8.22
N GLY A 227 27.22 -3.01 -9.04
CA GLY A 227 27.17 -1.58 -9.33
C GLY A 227 27.37 -0.71 -8.08
N LEU A 228 28.24 -1.13 -7.16
CA LEU A 228 28.50 -0.44 -5.90
C LEU A 228 29.67 0.53 -6.05
N TYR A 229 29.35 1.82 -6.16
CA TYR A 229 30.33 2.92 -6.28
C TYR A 229 30.36 3.76 -5.00
N PRO A 230 31.47 4.44 -4.68
CA PRO A 230 31.52 5.35 -3.54
C PRO A 230 30.52 6.51 -3.75
N ASN A 231 29.82 6.87 -2.67
CA ASN A 231 28.90 8.01 -2.64
C ASN A 231 29.62 9.28 -2.17
N ALA A 232 28.98 10.44 -2.36
CA ALA A 232 29.55 11.72 -1.93
C ALA A 232 29.81 11.80 -0.42
N ASP A 233 28.96 11.16 0.39
CA ASP A 233 29.05 11.20 1.85
C ASP A 233 30.27 10.40 2.37
N PHE A 234 30.75 9.39 1.62
CA PHE A 234 31.98 8.64 1.91
C PHE A 234 33.19 9.57 2.01
N TYR A 235 33.37 10.47 1.03
CA TYR A 235 34.47 11.43 1.04
C TYR A 235 34.16 12.72 1.80
N GLY A 236 32.89 13.12 1.86
CA GLY A 236 32.48 14.41 2.43
C GLY A 236 32.90 14.60 3.90
N ASN A 237 32.96 13.49 4.64
CA ASN A 237 33.46 13.47 6.00
C ASN A 237 34.92 13.93 6.15
N PHE A 238 35.80 13.52 5.22
CA PHE A 238 37.21 13.90 5.24
C PHE A 238 37.41 15.39 4.97
N VAL A 239 36.46 16.02 4.26
CA VAL A 239 36.47 17.47 4.05
C VAL A 239 36.31 18.19 5.41
N PHE A 240 35.35 17.75 6.24
CA PHE A 240 35.15 18.36 7.56
C PHE A 240 36.35 18.13 8.50
N THR A 241 36.91 16.91 8.53
CA THR A 241 38.11 16.67 9.36
C THR A 241 39.33 17.42 8.85
N GLY A 242 39.52 17.53 7.53
CA GLY A 242 40.58 18.33 6.93
C GLY A 242 40.46 19.83 7.24
N ILE A 243 39.24 20.34 7.39
CA ILE A 243 38.99 21.72 7.83
C ILE A 243 39.30 21.91 9.33
N GLY A 244 39.24 20.83 10.12
CA GLY A 244 39.55 20.83 11.55
C GLY A 244 38.33 20.64 12.47
N PHE A 245 37.20 20.17 11.95
CA PHE A 245 36.06 19.78 12.78
C PHE A 245 36.29 18.41 13.44
N GLU A 246 35.90 18.31 14.71
CA GLU A 246 35.91 17.05 15.44
C GLU A 246 34.80 16.11 14.91
N PRO A 247 35.08 14.81 14.73
CA PRO A 247 34.12 13.78 14.33
C PRO A 247 32.71 13.87 14.89
N ASP A 248 32.60 14.18 16.18
CA ASP A 248 31.32 14.20 16.91
C ASP A 248 30.51 15.50 16.71
N ILE A 249 31.12 16.58 16.20
CA ILE A 249 30.44 17.82 15.83
C ILE A 249 30.15 17.91 14.33
N ILE A 250 30.68 16.98 13.51
CA ILE A 250 30.45 16.92 12.06
C ILE A 250 28.95 16.91 11.71
N PRO A 251 28.06 16.15 12.37
CA PRO A 251 26.63 16.21 12.07
C PRO A 251 26.04 17.63 12.22
N GLY A 252 26.53 18.39 13.20
CA GLY A 252 26.16 19.79 13.39
C GLY A 252 26.72 20.71 12.29
N ALA A 253 27.96 20.47 11.86
CA ALA A 253 28.61 21.21 10.78
C ALA A 253 27.95 20.93 9.42
N MET A 254 27.55 19.68 9.16
CA MET A 254 26.75 19.31 7.99
C MET A 254 25.45 20.08 7.91
N LEU A 255 24.80 20.28 9.06
CA LEU A 255 23.55 21.03 9.11
C LEU A 255 23.76 22.53 8.82
N VAL A 256 24.94 23.11 9.08
CA VAL A 256 25.29 24.49 8.65
C VAL A 256 25.19 24.63 7.13
N HIS A 257 25.56 23.59 6.37
CA HIS A 257 25.41 23.59 4.91
C HIS A 257 23.96 23.35 4.48
N ARG A 258 23.24 22.48 5.19
CA ARG A 258 21.94 21.94 4.77
C ARG A 258 20.75 22.81 5.19
N ILE A 259 20.94 23.68 6.19
CA ILE A 259 19.89 24.56 6.71
C ILE A 259 19.30 25.46 5.62
N ILE A 260 20.12 25.93 4.68
CA ILE A 260 19.69 26.78 3.58
C ILE A 260 18.67 26.04 2.71
N GLY A 261 18.93 24.78 2.37
CA GLY A 261 17.99 23.92 1.65
C GLY A 261 16.73 23.62 2.46
N ILE A 262 16.86 23.28 3.74
CA ILE A 262 15.71 23.00 4.62
C ILE A 262 14.79 24.22 4.70
N MET A 263 15.35 25.42 4.87
CA MET A 263 14.59 26.67 4.92
C MET A 263 13.99 27.05 3.56
N ALA A 264 14.67 26.76 2.45
CA ALA A 264 14.11 26.95 1.12
C ALA A 264 12.87 26.07 0.89
N HIS A 265 12.92 24.79 1.28
CA HIS A 265 11.78 23.87 1.23
C HIS A 265 10.64 24.33 2.15
N TRP A 266 10.96 24.76 3.38
CA TRP A 266 9.97 25.31 4.31
C TRP A 266 9.27 26.53 3.72
N ARG A 267 10.04 27.45 3.12
CA ARG A 267 9.52 28.66 2.45
C ARG A 267 8.63 28.33 1.27
N GLU A 268 9.03 27.37 0.45
CA GLU A 268 8.23 26.91 -0.69
C GLU A 268 6.89 26.36 -0.19
N TYR A 269 6.93 25.52 0.85
CA TYR A 269 5.72 24.95 1.47
C TYR A 269 4.78 26.02 2.04
N THR A 270 5.31 27.03 2.73
CA THR A 270 4.49 28.11 3.32
C THR A 270 3.99 29.13 2.29
N GLY A 271 4.67 29.29 1.15
CA GLY A 271 4.33 30.25 0.10
C GLY A 271 3.26 29.77 -0.91
N MET A 272 2.82 28.51 -0.85
CA MET A 272 1.87 27.93 -1.82
C MET A 272 0.40 28.38 -1.63
N LYS A 273 0.12 29.68 -1.82
CA LYS A 273 -1.24 30.19 -2.06
C LYS A 273 -1.41 31.11 -3.28
N GLN A 274 -0.39 31.30 -4.13
CA GLN A 274 -0.52 32.14 -5.33
C GLN A 274 -0.07 31.54 -6.67
N ILE A 275 0.50 30.33 -6.72
CA ILE A 275 0.96 29.75 -8.01
C ILE A 275 0.60 28.26 -8.06
N THR A 276 -0.65 27.94 -8.37
CA THR A 276 -1.03 26.60 -8.84
C THR A 276 -0.74 26.49 -10.34
N SER A 277 0.50 26.13 -10.67
CA SER A 277 0.94 25.31 -11.81
C SER A 277 2.42 25.62 -12.10
N ARG A 278 3.25 24.58 -12.25
CA ARG A 278 4.72 24.63 -12.46
C ARG A 278 5.58 24.92 -11.22
N ALA A 279 5.58 23.99 -10.26
CA ALA A 279 6.70 23.84 -9.32
C ALA A 279 7.07 22.35 -9.21
N PHE A 280 7.66 21.85 -10.28
CA PHE A 280 8.57 20.70 -10.24
C PHE A 280 9.61 20.86 -11.34
N LYS A 281 10.25 22.04 -11.34
CA LYS A 281 11.33 22.39 -12.27
C LYS A 281 12.10 23.64 -11.86
N VAL A 282 12.37 23.87 -10.57
CA VAL A 282 13.19 25.03 -10.16
C VAL A 282 14.09 24.71 -8.94
N GLY A 283 14.70 23.52 -8.88
CA GLY A 283 15.80 23.24 -7.93
C GLY A 283 17.17 23.70 -8.46
N ALA A 284 17.31 23.92 -9.76
CA ALA A 284 18.59 24.28 -10.40
C ALA A 284 18.75 25.78 -10.71
N LEU A 285 17.68 26.57 -10.65
CA LEU A 285 17.71 27.99 -11.05
C LEU A 285 17.97 28.97 -9.90
N ALA A 286 17.65 28.59 -8.65
CA ALA A 286 17.89 29.43 -7.47
C ALA A 286 19.39 29.50 -7.13
N ALA A 287 20.15 28.42 -7.35
CA ALA A 287 21.61 28.39 -7.19
C ALA A 287 22.34 29.15 -8.31
N TYR A 288 21.76 29.26 -9.51
CA TYR A 288 22.37 29.97 -10.64
C TYR A 288 22.16 31.50 -10.57
N LYS A 289 21.01 31.98 -10.06
CA LYS A 289 20.71 33.42 -10.00
C LYS A 289 21.23 34.15 -8.76
N MET A 290 21.69 33.43 -7.73
CA MET A 290 22.51 34.02 -6.66
C MET A 290 23.98 34.21 -7.08
N GLN A 291 24.38 33.64 -8.23
CA GLN A 291 25.73 33.75 -8.77
C GLN A 291 25.90 34.91 -9.76
N SER A 292 24.82 35.60 -10.15
CA SER A 292 24.86 36.69 -11.15
C SER A 292 24.58 38.09 -10.60
N ILE A 293 24.62 38.30 -9.27
CA ILE A 293 24.47 39.64 -8.65
C ILE A 293 25.78 40.15 -8.01
N GLU A 294 26.85 39.35 -7.95
CA GLU A 294 28.15 39.79 -7.42
C GLU A 294 29.30 39.76 -8.44
N ALA A 295 29.00 39.78 -9.73
CA ALA A 295 30.01 40.01 -10.76
C ALA A 295 29.60 41.18 -11.64
N ASN A 296 30.16 42.35 -11.32
CA ASN A 296 30.08 43.63 -12.06
C ASN A 296 28.74 44.40 -11.98
N TYR A 297 28.55 45.18 -10.92
CA TYR A 297 27.69 46.37 -11.00
C TYR A 297 28.25 47.53 -10.16
N SER A 298 28.72 48.56 -10.86
CA SER A 298 29.17 49.85 -10.31
C SER A 298 28.27 50.95 -10.88
N GLY A 299 27.06 51.07 -10.32
CA GLY A 299 26.05 52.07 -10.71
C GLY A 299 24.97 52.23 -9.63
N PRO A 300 24.22 53.34 -9.61
CA PRO A 300 23.25 53.65 -8.55
C PRO A 300 22.02 52.71 -8.60
N PRO A 301 21.25 52.57 -7.51
CA PRO A 301 20.22 51.54 -7.38
C PRO A 301 19.05 51.75 -8.35
N ILE A 302 18.71 50.70 -9.10
CA ILE A 302 17.58 50.66 -10.04
C ILE A 302 16.29 50.36 -9.26
N SER A 303 15.21 51.05 -9.59
CA SER A 303 13.89 50.89 -8.95
C SER A 303 13.14 49.64 -9.46
N ILE A 304 12.28 49.08 -8.61
CA ILE A 304 11.58 47.79 -8.79
C ILE A 304 10.64 47.74 -10.01
N GLN A 305 10.33 48.88 -10.64
CA GLN A 305 9.41 48.94 -11.80
C GLN A 305 10.03 48.49 -13.13
N ASP A 306 11.36 48.54 -13.28
CA ASP A 306 12.02 48.21 -14.56
C ASP A 306 12.21 46.70 -14.79
N ILE A 307 12.08 45.88 -13.75
CA ILE A 307 12.25 44.41 -13.81
C ILE A 307 11.01 43.72 -14.44
N ALA A 308 9.84 44.36 -14.39
CA ALA A 308 8.59 43.76 -14.87
C ALA A 308 8.47 43.70 -16.41
N PHE A 309 9.26 44.48 -17.16
CA PHE A 309 9.07 44.63 -18.60
C PHE A 309 9.87 43.63 -19.46
N SER A 310 10.87 42.92 -18.91
CA SER A 310 11.74 42.02 -19.71
C SER A 310 11.28 40.55 -19.78
N MET A 311 10.13 40.20 -19.17
CA MET A 311 9.69 38.81 -19.04
C MET A 311 8.85 38.26 -20.21
N SER A 312 8.56 39.04 -21.26
CA SER A 312 7.60 38.62 -22.31
C SER A 312 8.21 38.14 -23.64
N SER A 313 9.53 38.02 -23.77
CA SER A 313 10.14 37.70 -25.06
C SER A 313 11.33 36.76 -24.92
N GLN A 314 11.06 35.44 -24.89
CA GLN A 314 11.88 34.35 -25.47
C GLN A 314 11.34 32.98 -25.03
N GLU A 315 10.31 32.50 -25.73
CA GLU A 315 10.07 31.05 -25.87
C GLU A 315 10.71 30.59 -27.18
N SER A 316 11.75 29.76 -27.14
CA SER A 316 12.12 28.86 -28.25
C SER A 316 13.06 27.72 -27.83
N GLN A 317 12.50 26.51 -27.95
CA GLN A 317 13.09 25.25 -28.43
C GLN A 317 14.42 24.73 -27.84
N SER A 318 14.31 23.69 -26.99
CA SER A 318 15.17 22.50 -27.10
C SER A 318 14.45 21.24 -26.58
N THR A 319 14.54 20.17 -27.38
CA THR A 319 13.90 18.87 -27.23
C THR A 319 14.75 17.92 -26.36
N LEU A 320 14.13 17.21 -25.43
CA LEU A 320 14.71 16.06 -24.72
C LEU A 320 13.72 14.87 -24.72
N PRO A 321 14.19 13.62 -24.83
CA PRO A 321 13.34 12.46 -25.05
C PRO A 321 12.47 12.12 -23.82
N GLN A 322 11.19 11.85 -24.08
CA GLN A 322 10.25 11.25 -23.14
C GLN A 322 10.52 9.75 -23.05
N ASP A 323 11.11 9.29 -21.95
CA ASP A 323 10.74 8.03 -21.26
C ASP A 323 11.68 7.75 -20.09
N SER A 324 11.25 8.12 -18.88
CA SER A 324 11.56 7.43 -17.62
C SER A 324 10.78 8.10 -16.51
N THR A 325 9.79 7.39 -15.96
CA THR A 325 9.01 7.87 -14.82
C THR A 325 9.92 7.98 -13.60
N VAL A 326 10.18 9.21 -13.16
CA VAL A 326 10.86 9.53 -11.89
C VAL A 326 9.93 9.14 -10.74
N ASP A 327 10.40 8.25 -9.86
CA ASP A 327 9.74 7.83 -8.63
C ASP A 327 10.42 8.51 -7.43
N GLU A 328 9.74 9.49 -6.83
CA GLU A 328 10.23 10.28 -5.68
C GLU A 328 9.76 9.69 -4.35
N SER A 329 10.26 8.50 -4.02
CA SER A 329 10.23 8.01 -2.64
C SER A 329 11.66 7.89 -2.11
N THR A 330 11.96 8.56 -0.99
CA THR A 330 13.18 8.36 -0.19
C THR A 330 12.94 7.21 0.81
N PRO A 331 13.82 6.19 0.93
CA PRO A 331 13.60 4.99 1.74
C PRO A 331 14.43 5.03 3.04
N LEU A 332 14.36 6.08 3.83
CA LEU A 332 15.31 6.21 4.96
C LEU A 332 14.63 6.33 6.32
N LEU A 333 13.57 5.55 6.51
CA LEU A 333 13.31 4.90 7.79
C LEU A 333 13.82 3.46 7.67
N ALA A 334 15.07 3.23 8.09
CA ALA A 334 15.40 1.92 8.62
C ALA A 334 14.83 1.91 10.04
N ASP A 335 13.81 1.10 10.25
CA ASP A 335 13.47 0.60 11.58
C ASP A 335 14.76 0.14 12.26
N SER A 336 14.96 0.48 13.52
CA SER A 336 16.05 -0.02 14.38
C SER A 336 15.83 -1.50 14.77
N THR A 337 15.40 -2.31 13.81
CA THR A 337 15.51 -3.76 13.76
C THR A 337 16.01 -4.08 12.36
N PRO A 338 17.07 -4.89 12.19
CA PRO A 338 17.77 -5.10 10.91
C PRO A 338 16.76 -5.27 9.79
N ASN A 339 16.62 -4.27 8.91
CA ASN A 339 15.44 -4.04 8.06
C ASN A 339 14.92 -5.36 7.48
N GLN A 340 14.05 -6.01 8.24
CA GLN A 340 13.65 -7.38 7.98
C GLN A 340 12.69 -7.24 6.81
N PRO A 341 12.96 -7.87 5.66
CA PRO A 341 12.05 -7.75 4.53
C PRO A 341 10.65 -8.13 5.02
N TYR A 342 9.63 -7.36 4.63
CA TYR A 342 8.24 -7.55 5.07
C TYR A 342 7.82 -9.03 4.95
N SER A 343 8.35 -9.71 3.95
CA SER A 343 8.39 -11.16 3.86
C SER A 343 9.76 -11.61 3.36
N VAL A 344 10.31 -12.69 3.92
CA VAL A 344 11.53 -13.35 3.41
C VAL A 344 11.30 -14.11 2.09
N PHE A 345 10.05 -14.26 1.64
CA PHE A 345 9.75 -14.92 0.37
C PHE A 345 10.18 -14.07 -0.82
N THR A 346 10.86 -14.69 -1.79
CA THR A 346 11.22 -14.05 -3.06
C THR A 346 9.97 -13.70 -3.87
N PRO A 347 10.03 -12.78 -4.85
CA PRO A 347 8.86 -12.42 -5.67
C PRO A 347 8.20 -13.63 -6.34
N SER A 348 8.99 -14.59 -6.84
CA SER A 348 8.47 -15.83 -7.43
C SER A 348 7.79 -16.73 -6.39
N GLN A 349 8.34 -16.83 -5.18
CA GLN A 349 7.73 -17.57 -4.07
C GLN A 349 6.42 -16.93 -3.63
N LYS A 350 6.38 -15.59 -3.47
CA LYS A 350 5.14 -14.86 -3.17
C LYS A 350 4.05 -15.13 -4.21
N ARG A 351 4.40 -15.00 -5.50
CA ARG A 351 3.47 -15.32 -6.61
C ARG A 351 2.96 -16.74 -6.52
N LEU A 352 3.82 -17.72 -6.27
CA LEU A 352 3.43 -19.12 -6.14
C LEU A 352 2.52 -19.37 -4.93
N ILE A 353 2.84 -18.80 -3.77
CA ILE A 353 2.03 -18.93 -2.55
C ILE A 353 0.65 -18.32 -2.77
N ILE A 354 0.57 -17.12 -3.35
CA ILE A 354 -0.69 -16.42 -3.62
C ILE A 354 -1.48 -17.14 -4.70
N LEU A 355 -0.84 -17.64 -5.75
CA LEU A 355 -1.50 -18.45 -6.76
C LEU A 355 -2.06 -19.74 -6.16
N THR A 356 -1.32 -20.39 -5.26
CA THR A 356 -1.79 -21.58 -4.54
C THR A 356 -2.99 -21.24 -3.66
N ALA A 357 -2.93 -20.13 -2.91
CA ALA A 357 -4.05 -19.65 -2.10
C ALA A 357 -5.28 -19.27 -2.96
N ALA A 358 -5.06 -18.67 -4.13
CA ALA A 358 -6.10 -18.34 -5.10
C ALA A 358 -6.77 -19.61 -5.66
N LEU A 359 -5.98 -20.62 -6.05
CA LEU A 359 -6.48 -21.92 -6.49
C LEU A 359 -7.25 -22.62 -5.37
N ALA A 360 -6.75 -22.59 -4.13
CA ALA A 360 -7.47 -23.10 -2.97
C ALA A 360 -8.82 -22.40 -2.76
N SER A 361 -8.87 -21.08 -2.91
CA SER A 361 -10.10 -20.30 -2.80
C SER A 361 -11.13 -20.64 -3.88
N SER A 362 -10.67 -21.03 -5.07
CA SER A 362 -11.53 -21.34 -6.23
C SER A 362 -12.43 -22.56 -6.02
N PHE A 363 -12.06 -23.49 -5.13
CA PHE A 363 -12.87 -24.67 -4.81
C PHE A 363 -14.23 -24.29 -4.21
N SER A 364 -14.32 -23.19 -3.45
CA SER A 364 -15.58 -22.72 -2.85
C SER A 364 -16.63 -22.34 -3.90
N PRO A 365 -16.36 -21.38 -4.83
CA PRO A 365 -17.29 -21.06 -5.91
C PRO A 365 -17.41 -22.20 -6.93
N LEU A 366 -16.36 -22.99 -7.19
CA LEU A 366 -16.45 -24.12 -8.11
C LEU A 366 -17.50 -25.14 -7.63
N SER A 367 -17.44 -25.52 -6.35
CA SER A 367 -18.37 -26.49 -5.73
C SER A 367 -19.81 -25.98 -5.61
N ALA A 368 -19.98 -24.66 -5.50
CA ALA A 368 -21.28 -24.04 -5.49
C ALA A 368 -21.95 -24.15 -6.87
N ASN A 369 -21.21 -23.90 -7.95
CA ASN A 369 -21.74 -23.74 -9.29
C ASN A 369 -21.71 -25.03 -10.15
N ILE A 370 -20.75 -25.94 -9.94
CA ILE A 370 -20.67 -27.23 -10.66
C ILE A 370 -21.91 -28.10 -10.47
N TYR A 371 -22.68 -27.82 -9.42
CA TYR A 371 -23.88 -28.52 -9.06
C TYR A 371 -25.11 -28.17 -9.92
N TYR A 372 -25.14 -26.98 -10.54
CA TYR A 372 -26.36 -26.45 -11.19
C TYR A 372 -26.94 -27.30 -12.33
N PRO A 373 -26.14 -27.79 -13.28
CA PRO A 373 -26.69 -28.53 -14.41
C PRO A 373 -27.29 -29.89 -13.98
N ALA A 374 -26.79 -30.46 -12.89
CA ALA A 374 -27.25 -31.74 -12.36
C ALA A 374 -28.52 -31.64 -11.49
N LEU A 375 -29.03 -30.44 -11.18
CA LEU A 375 -30.17 -30.25 -10.26
C LEU A 375 -31.39 -31.09 -10.64
N ASN A 376 -31.69 -31.15 -11.94
CA ASN A 376 -32.83 -31.89 -12.45
C ASN A 376 -32.61 -33.41 -12.35
N SER A 377 -31.40 -33.88 -12.63
CA SER A 377 -31.02 -35.29 -12.57
C SER A 377 -31.00 -35.81 -11.13
N ILE A 378 -30.51 -35.01 -10.18
CA ILE A 378 -30.54 -35.32 -8.75
C ILE A 378 -31.98 -35.37 -8.23
N ALA A 379 -32.81 -34.40 -8.63
CA ALA A 379 -34.22 -34.37 -8.26
C ALA A 379 -34.96 -35.64 -8.74
N ALA A 380 -34.68 -36.06 -9.97
CA ALA A 380 -35.24 -37.28 -10.55
C ALA A 380 -34.77 -38.55 -9.82
N ASP A 381 -33.46 -38.68 -9.59
CA ASP A 381 -32.84 -39.86 -8.95
C ASP A 381 -33.26 -40.03 -7.48
N LEU A 382 -33.36 -38.93 -6.73
CA LEU A 382 -33.79 -38.95 -5.33
C LEU A 382 -35.31 -38.88 -5.15
N HIS A 383 -36.08 -38.88 -6.24
CA HIS A 383 -37.54 -38.76 -6.24
C HIS A 383 -38.08 -37.57 -5.43
N VAL A 384 -37.45 -36.41 -5.56
CA VAL A 384 -37.85 -35.16 -4.90
C VAL A 384 -38.03 -34.02 -5.89
N SER A 385 -38.81 -33.00 -5.52
CA SER A 385 -38.98 -31.81 -6.36
C SER A 385 -37.66 -31.02 -6.48
N THR A 386 -37.46 -30.35 -7.62
CA THR A 386 -36.34 -29.40 -7.83
C THR A 386 -36.26 -28.30 -6.77
N SER A 387 -37.41 -27.82 -6.24
CA SER A 387 -37.41 -26.89 -5.09
C SER A 387 -36.79 -27.48 -3.82
N LYS A 388 -36.96 -28.78 -3.55
CA LYS A 388 -36.29 -29.42 -2.40
C LYS A 388 -34.78 -29.47 -2.63
N ILE A 389 -34.34 -29.80 -3.85
CA ILE A 389 -32.91 -29.78 -4.19
C ILE A 389 -32.32 -28.37 -4.08
N ASN A 390 -33.06 -27.31 -4.43
CA ASN A 390 -32.60 -25.93 -4.25
C ASN A 390 -32.30 -25.57 -2.77
N LEU A 391 -32.97 -26.23 -1.80
CA LEU A 391 -32.63 -26.05 -0.39
C LEU A 391 -31.18 -26.48 -0.08
N THR A 392 -30.61 -27.41 -0.85
CA THR A 392 -29.19 -27.77 -0.70
C THR A 392 -28.24 -26.63 -1.08
N ILE A 393 -28.63 -25.79 -2.04
CA ILE A 393 -27.90 -24.57 -2.41
C ILE A 393 -28.05 -23.54 -1.28
N THR A 394 -29.27 -23.36 -0.76
CA THR A 394 -29.55 -22.47 0.38
C THR A 394 -28.73 -22.85 1.61
N THR A 395 -28.74 -24.11 2.03
CA THR A 395 -27.97 -24.57 3.19
C THR A 395 -26.46 -24.44 2.95
N TYR A 396 -25.99 -24.74 1.74
CA TYR A 396 -24.59 -24.49 1.36
C TYR A 396 -24.22 -23.01 1.54
N MET A 397 -25.05 -22.07 1.09
CA MET A 397 -24.79 -20.63 1.20
C MET A 397 -24.84 -20.11 2.64
N ILE A 398 -25.74 -20.61 3.48
CA ILE A 398 -25.78 -20.24 4.92
C ILE A 398 -24.46 -20.62 5.58
N CYS A 399 -23.99 -21.86 5.37
CA CYS A 399 -22.69 -22.31 5.87
C CYS A 399 -21.53 -21.52 5.25
N GLN A 400 -21.63 -21.12 3.98
CA GLN A 400 -20.63 -20.30 3.29
C GLN A 400 -20.51 -18.89 3.89
N GLY A 401 -21.60 -18.35 4.43
CA GLY A 401 -21.61 -17.08 5.15
C GLY A 401 -20.97 -17.18 6.54
N LEU A 402 -21.28 -18.25 7.28
CA LEU A 402 -20.88 -18.42 8.69
C LEU A 402 -19.47 -18.97 8.88
N ALA A 403 -19.08 -20.00 8.11
CA ALA A 403 -17.83 -20.72 8.34
C ALA A 403 -16.56 -19.85 8.25
N PRO A 404 -16.44 -18.86 7.32
CA PRO A 404 -15.29 -17.97 7.29
C PRO A 404 -15.05 -17.18 8.59
N MET A 405 -16.09 -16.91 9.38
CA MET A 405 -15.97 -16.23 10.67
C MET A 405 -15.20 -17.08 11.68
N LEU A 406 -15.41 -18.40 11.65
CA LEU A 406 -14.73 -19.35 12.52
C LEU A 406 -13.32 -19.66 11.99
N THR A 407 -13.21 -19.93 10.69
CA THR A 407 -11.92 -20.26 10.05
C THR A 407 -10.94 -19.09 10.13
N GLY A 408 -11.40 -17.84 9.96
CA GLY A 408 -10.53 -16.65 10.04
C GLY A 408 -9.87 -16.51 11.41
N SER A 409 -10.67 -16.53 12.48
CA SER A 409 -10.15 -16.44 13.85
C SER A 409 -9.29 -17.65 14.24
N PHE A 410 -9.67 -18.85 13.82
CA PHE A 410 -8.82 -20.03 13.99
C PHE A 410 -7.46 -19.83 13.30
N ALA A 411 -7.46 -19.31 12.07
CA ALA A 411 -6.23 -19.12 11.30
C ALA A 411 -5.32 -18.01 11.85
N ASP A 412 -5.88 -16.99 12.50
CA ASP A 412 -5.10 -15.94 13.17
C ASP A 412 -4.37 -16.47 14.42
N GLN A 413 -4.90 -17.54 15.03
CA GLN A 413 -4.38 -18.10 16.28
C GLN A 413 -3.49 -19.33 16.05
N ALA A 414 -3.96 -20.28 15.24
CA ALA A 414 -3.29 -21.55 14.99
C ALA A 414 -2.26 -21.48 13.85
N GLY A 415 -2.44 -20.56 12.90
CA GLY A 415 -1.67 -20.45 11.66
C GLY A 415 -2.54 -20.62 10.41
N ARG A 416 -2.05 -20.14 9.26
CA ARG A 416 -2.75 -20.27 7.97
C ARG A 416 -2.73 -21.70 7.46
N ARG A 417 -1.62 -22.41 7.66
CA ARG A 417 -1.44 -23.76 7.13
C ARG A 417 -2.37 -24.79 7.79
N PRO A 418 -2.49 -24.88 9.14
CA PRO A 418 -3.48 -25.76 9.77
C PRO A 418 -4.90 -25.42 9.37
N ALA A 419 -5.22 -24.14 9.18
CA ALA A 419 -6.55 -23.72 8.73
C ALA A 419 -6.87 -24.28 7.33
N TYR A 420 -5.92 -24.23 6.38
CA TYR A 420 -6.09 -24.92 5.09
C TYR A 420 -6.23 -26.43 5.26
N ILE A 421 -5.45 -27.05 6.15
CA ILE A 421 -5.50 -28.51 6.37
C ILE A 421 -6.88 -28.95 6.87
N VAL A 422 -7.41 -28.28 7.89
CA VAL A 422 -8.72 -28.57 8.45
C VAL A 422 -9.82 -28.34 7.40
N CYS A 423 -9.76 -27.21 6.67
CA CYS A 423 -10.69 -26.89 5.60
C CYS A 423 -10.72 -27.98 4.51
N PHE A 424 -9.56 -28.36 3.96
CA PHE A 424 -9.49 -29.37 2.92
C PHE A 424 -9.82 -30.78 3.44
N ALA A 425 -9.48 -31.13 4.67
CA ALA A 425 -9.89 -32.40 5.25
C ALA A 425 -11.42 -32.52 5.35
N ILE A 426 -12.09 -31.50 5.90
CA ILE A 426 -13.55 -31.45 5.98
C ILE A 426 -14.15 -31.49 4.57
N TYR A 427 -13.59 -30.73 3.64
CA TYR A 427 -14.08 -30.65 2.27
C TYR A 427 -13.92 -31.97 1.51
N ILE A 428 -12.76 -32.64 1.58
CA ILE A 428 -12.52 -33.94 0.92
C ILE A 428 -13.44 -35.01 1.51
N LEU A 429 -13.51 -35.13 2.84
CA LEU A 429 -14.39 -36.08 3.51
C LEU A 429 -15.87 -35.82 3.14
N GLY A 430 -16.28 -34.56 3.11
CA GLY A 430 -17.61 -34.14 2.68
C GLY A 430 -17.91 -34.55 1.24
N ASN A 431 -16.97 -34.37 0.30
CA ASN A 431 -17.14 -34.78 -1.10
C ASN A 431 -17.18 -36.30 -1.27
N VAL A 432 -16.33 -37.05 -0.56
CA VAL A 432 -16.37 -38.53 -0.59
C VAL A 432 -17.72 -39.03 -0.06
N ALA A 433 -18.19 -38.47 1.06
CA ALA A 433 -19.50 -38.79 1.61
C ALA A 433 -20.64 -38.43 0.65
N LEU A 434 -20.58 -37.28 -0.03
CA LEU A 434 -21.54 -36.88 -1.05
C LEU A 434 -21.53 -37.81 -2.27
N GLY A 435 -20.36 -38.30 -2.68
CA GLY A 435 -20.20 -39.21 -3.83
C GLY A 435 -20.80 -40.60 -3.62
N ILE A 436 -21.09 -41.00 -2.37
CA ILE A 436 -21.68 -42.30 -2.01
C ILE A 436 -23.17 -42.15 -1.62
N GLN A 437 -23.68 -40.91 -1.57
CA GLN A 437 -24.98 -40.64 -0.97
C GLN A 437 -26.15 -40.86 -1.93
N HIS A 438 -27.22 -41.51 -1.44
CA HIS A 438 -28.46 -41.78 -2.19
C HIS A 438 -29.74 -41.26 -1.50
N SER A 439 -29.61 -40.37 -0.52
CA SER A 439 -30.74 -39.85 0.25
C SER A 439 -30.72 -38.33 0.37
N PHE A 440 -31.88 -37.70 0.23
CA PHE A 440 -31.99 -36.24 0.24
C PHE A 440 -31.55 -35.59 1.57
N PRO A 441 -31.99 -36.05 2.77
CA PRO A 441 -31.55 -35.47 4.03
C PRO A 441 -30.04 -35.46 4.23
N ALA A 442 -29.35 -36.57 3.91
CA ALA A 442 -27.89 -36.56 4.06
C ALA A 442 -27.19 -35.79 2.92
N LEU A 443 -27.76 -35.71 1.70
CA LEU A 443 -27.27 -34.78 0.68
C LEU A 443 -27.31 -33.33 1.19
N LEU A 444 -28.42 -32.92 1.81
CA LEU A 444 -28.60 -31.59 2.39
C LEU A 444 -27.56 -31.29 3.48
N ILE A 445 -27.38 -32.19 4.45
CA ILE A 445 -26.43 -32.03 5.56
C ILE A 445 -24.99 -32.03 5.04
N LEU A 446 -24.64 -32.98 4.17
CA LEU A 446 -23.28 -33.10 3.65
C LEU A 446 -22.91 -31.93 2.75
N ARG A 447 -23.86 -31.31 2.03
CA ARG A 447 -23.65 -30.04 1.31
C ARG A 447 -23.32 -28.89 2.27
N ALA A 448 -23.96 -28.85 3.45
CA ALA A 448 -23.61 -27.91 4.50
C ALA A 448 -22.15 -28.10 4.97
N VAL A 449 -21.78 -29.36 5.26
CA VAL A 449 -20.42 -29.74 5.69
C VAL A 449 -19.37 -29.40 4.61
N GLN A 450 -19.66 -29.72 3.35
CA GLN A 450 -18.81 -29.39 2.20
C GLN A 450 -18.55 -27.88 2.13
N SER A 451 -19.58 -27.05 2.35
CA SER A 451 -19.45 -25.60 2.38
C SER A 451 -18.57 -25.10 3.52
N CYS A 452 -18.70 -25.68 4.73
CA CYS A 452 -17.84 -25.34 5.86
C CYS A 452 -16.37 -25.60 5.55
N GLY A 453 -16.05 -26.70 4.86
CA GLY A 453 -14.68 -27.03 4.46
C GLY A 453 -14.12 -26.14 3.34
N SER A 454 -14.94 -25.68 2.39
CA SER A 454 -14.46 -24.89 1.24
C SER A 454 -14.48 -23.37 1.48
N SER A 455 -15.51 -22.84 2.13
CA SER A 455 -15.75 -21.39 2.20
C SER A 455 -14.65 -20.61 2.95
N GLY A 456 -14.07 -21.20 3.99
CA GLY A 456 -12.98 -20.60 4.75
C GLY A 456 -11.73 -20.32 3.90
N THR A 457 -11.49 -21.08 2.83
CA THR A 457 -10.29 -20.91 1.99
C THR A 457 -10.27 -19.58 1.23
N VAL A 458 -11.45 -18.98 0.99
CA VAL A 458 -11.57 -17.65 0.36
C VAL A 458 -11.05 -16.57 1.31
N ALA A 459 -11.45 -16.61 2.58
CA ALA A 459 -10.95 -15.69 3.59
C ALA A 459 -9.45 -15.90 3.87
N LEU A 460 -9.00 -17.17 3.90
CA LEU A 460 -7.59 -17.50 4.06
C LEU A 460 -6.73 -16.95 2.91
N ALA A 461 -7.22 -16.97 1.66
CA ALA A 461 -6.43 -16.48 0.53
C ALA A 461 -6.17 -14.97 0.62
N SER A 462 -7.17 -14.19 1.00
CA SER A 462 -7.00 -12.76 1.28
C SER A 462 -6.09 -12.52 2.48
N ALA A 463 -6.16 -13.35 3.53
CA ALA A 463 -5.29 -13.25 4.69
C ALA A 463 -3.82 -13.57 4.37
N VAL A 464 -3.56 -14.64 3.60
CA VAL A 464 -2.20 -15.00 3.11
C VAL A 464 -1.61 -13.87 2.28
N ALA A 465 -2.38 -13.29 1.36
CA ALA A 465 -1.92 -12.14 0.58
C ALA A 465 -1.61 -10.94 1.50
N ALA A 466 -2.44 -10.67 2.51
CA ALA A 466 -2.18 -9.61 3.48
C ALA A 466 -0.93 -9.87 4.35
N ASP A 467 -0.62 -11.14 4.65
CA ASP A 467 0.53 -11.52 5.49
C ASP A 467 1.87 -11.37 4.76
N ILE A 468 1.94 -11.65 3.45
CA ILE A 468 3.21 -11.74 2.70
C ILE A 468 3.45 -10.59 1.71
N VAL A 469 2.40 -9.82 1.35
CA VAL A 469 2.45 -8.74 0.36
C VAL A 469 2.32 -7.37 1.03
N THR A 470 3.22 -6.44 0.69
CA THR A 470 3.16 -5.07 1.20
C THR A 470 1.94 -4.33 0.65
N SER A 471 1.50 -3.26 1.33
CA SER A 471 0.36 -2.45 0.90
C SER A 471 0.47 -1.91 -0.52
N VAL A 472 1.70 -1.61 -0.99
CA VAL A 472 1.98 -1.03 -2.31
C VAL A 472 1.73 -2.04 -3.45
N GLU A 473 2.15 -3.30 -3.28
CA GLU A 473 1.90 -4.35 -4.28
C GLU A 473 0.55 -5.08 -4.10
N ARG A 474 -0.15 -4.83 -2.98
CA ARG A 474 -1.35 -5.57 -2.56
C ARG A 474 -2.45 -5.62 -3.63
N GLY A 475 -2.71 -4.53 -4.35
CA GLY A 475 -3.77 -4.48 -5.37
C GLY A 475 -3.58 -5.51 -6.48
N LEU A 476 -2.36 -5.64 -7.00
CA LEU A 476 -2.02 -6.60 -8.06
C LEU A 476 -2.20 -8.05 -7.58
N TYR A 477 -1.67 -8.37 -6.40
CA TYR A 477 -1.75 -9.72 -5.83
C TYR A 477 -3.16 -10.09 -5.36
N MET A 478 -3.95 -9.13 -4.87
CA MET A 478 -5.38 -9.33 -4.59
C MET A 478 -6.17 -9.58 -5.87
N GLY A 479 -5.78 -8.97 -6.99
CA GLY A 479 -6.29 -9.28 -8.33
C GLY A 479 -6.06 -10.74 -8.69
N PHE A 480 -4.82 -11.24 -8.56
CA PHE A 480 -4.51 -12.67 -8.77
C PHE A 480 -5.28 -13.59 -7.81
N SER A 481 -5.40 -13.20 -6.53
CA SER A 481 -6.19 -13.94 -5.53
C SER A 481 -7.68 -14.02 -5.89
N SER A 482 -8.19 -13.07 -6.67
CA SER A 482 -9.61 -13.01 -7.06
C SER A 482 -9.91 -13.76 -8.35
N LEU A 483 -8.90 -14.11 -9.15
CA LEU A 483 -9.06 -14.77 -10.46
C LEU A 483 -9.85 -16.08 -10.34
N GLY A 484 -9.60 -16.86 -9.29
CA GLY A 484 -10.32 -18.10 -9.00
C GLY A 484 -11.81 -17.90 -8.76
N ASN A 485 -12.20 -16.79 -8.12
CA ASN A 485 -13.60 -16.47 -7.85
C ASN A 485 -14.36 -16.01 -9.11
N ILE A 486 -13.65 -15.47 -10.11
CA ILE A 486 -14.24 -15.00 -11.37
C ILE A 486 -14.40 -16.14 -12.37
N LEU A 487 -13.41 -17.05 -12.47
CA LEU A 487 -13.42 -18.12 -13.46
C LEU A 487 -14.27 -19.34 -13.04
N ALA A 488 -14.33 -19.64 -11.75
CA ALA A 488 -15.02 -20.83 -11.25
C ALA A 488 -16.54 -20.86 -11.52
N PRO A 489 -17.31 -19.75 -11.42
CA PRO A 489 -18.73 -19.74 -11.78
C PRO A 489 -19.01 -20.05 -13.26
N SER A 490 -18.04 -19.80 -14.14
CA SER A 490 -18.14 -20.09 -15.58
C SER A 490 -17.79 -21.54 -15.91
N LEU A 491 -16.68 -22.03 -15.32
CA LEU A 491 -16.16 -23.38 -15.60
C LEU A 491 -16.92 -24.47 -14.85
N GLY A 492 -17.42 -24.16 -13.65
CA GLY A 492 -18.14 -25.12 -12.81
C GLY A 492 -19.33 -25.76 -13.53
N PRO A 493 -20.34 -25.00 -13.98
CA PRO A 493 -21.50 -25.58 -14.65
C PRO A 493 -21.14 -26.35 -15.92
N VAL A 494 -20.12 -25.94 -16.68
CA VAL A 494 -19.69 -26.69 -17.87
C VAL A 494 -19.16 -28.07 -17.48
N LEU A 495 -18.25 -28.13 -16.50
CA LEU A 495 -17.72 -29.40 -15.98
C LEU A 495 -18.82 -30.26 -15.36
N GLY A 496 -19.72 -29.65 -14.60
CA GLY A 496 -20.83 -30.31 -13.95
C GLY A 496 -21.81 -30.94 -14.93
N GLY A 497 -22.11 -30.24 -16.02
CA GLY A 497 -22.99 -30.73 -17.08
C GLY A 497 -22.39 -31.93 -17.81
N ILE A 498 -21.10 -31.85 -18.15
CA ILE A 498 -20.37 -32.96 -18.78
C ILE A 498 -20.34 -34.17 -17.84
N LEU A 499 -19.95 -33.99 -16.57
CA LEU A 499 -19.86 -35.07 -15.59
C LEU A 499 -21.23 -35.72 -15.34
N SER A 500 -22.28 -34.91 -15.14
CA SER A 500 -23.63 -35.40 -14.90
C SER A 500 -24.17 -36.20 -16.09
N LYS A 501 -24.00 -35.69 -17.32
CA LYS A 501 -24.51 -36.34 -18.54
C LYS A 501 -23.84 -37.69 -18.82
N TYR A 502 -22.51 -37.78 -18.70
CA TYR A 502 -21.77 -38.97 -19.13
C TYR A 502 -21.48 -39.97 -18.00
N PHE A 503 -21.34 -39.50 -16.76
CA PHE A 503 -20.90 -40.32 -15.63
C PHE A 503 -21.88 -40.29 -14.44
N GLY A 504 -23.01 -39.58 -14.56
CA GLY A 504 -23.98 -39.40 -13.49
C GLY A 504 -23.59 -38.29 -12.51
N TRP A 505 -24.57 -37.82 -11.73
CA TRP A 505 -24.38 -36.66 -10.86
C TRP A 505 -23.42 -36.92 -9.70
N HIS A 506 -23.27 -38.17 -9.24
CA HIS A 506 -22.28 -38.55 -8.22
C HIS A 506 -20.84 -38.26 -8.66
N ALA A 507 -20.56 -38.33 -9.98
CA ALA A 507 -19.24 -38.07 -10.54
C ALA A 507 -18.76 -36.63 -10.27
N ILE A 508 -19.69 -35.68 -10.07
CA ILE A 508 -19.35 -34.31 -9.67
C ILE A 508 -18.61 -34.31 -8.33
N PHE A 509 -19.10 -35.06 -7.35
CA PHE A 509 -18.51 -35.11 -6.01
C PHE A 509 -17.21 -35.90 -5.99
N TRP A 510 -17.12 -36.98 -6.76
CA TRP A 510 -15.86 -37.71 -6.95
C TRP A 510 -14.80 -36.85 -7.64
N PHE A 511 -15.18 -36.12 -8.69
CA PHE A 511 -14.29 -35.17 -9.35
C PHE A 511 -13.77 -34.11 -8.37
N LEU A 512 -14.65 -33.51 -7.57
CA LEU A 512 -14.25 -32.53 -6.55
C LEU A 512 -13.35 -33.15 -5.48
N ALA A 513 -13.62 -34.37 -5.02
CA ALA A 513 -12.78 -35.08 -4.06
C ALA A 513 -11.38 -35.37 -4.63
N ILE A 514 -11.29 -35.86 -5.86
CA ILE A 514 -10.02 -36.15 -6.55
C ILE A 514 -9.25 -34.86 -6.79
N ALA A 515 -9.89 -33.83 -7.36
CA ALA A 515 -9.26 -32.54 -7.61
C ALA A 515 -8.79 -31.87 -6.31
N ALA A 516 -9.57 -31.97 -5.23
CA ALA A 516 -9.16 -31.48 -3.92
C ALA A 516 -8.01 -32.30 -3.34
N GLY A 517 -8.03 -33.63 -3.46
CA GLY A 517 -6.96 -34.51 -3.00
C GLY A 517 -5.64 -34.26 -3.73
N THR A 518 -5.68 -34.13 -5.07
CA THR A 518 -4.50 -33.82 -5.89
C THR A 518 -3.94 -32.44 -5.61
N PHE A 519 -4.77 -31.47 -5.23
CA PHE A 519 -4.34 -30.16 -4.77
C PHE A 519 -3.83 -30.17 -3.31
N PHE A 520 -4.48 -30.95 -2.45
CA PHE A 520 -4.21 -31.02 -1.01
C PHE A 520 -2.85 -31.66 -0.71
N VAL A 521 -2.42 -32.67 -1.47
CA VAL A 521 -1.12 -33.33 -1.28
C VAL A 521 0.06 -32.35 -1.47
N PRO A 522 0.18 -31.61 -2.59
CA PRO A 522 1.19 -30.55 -2.72
C PRO A 522 1.07 -29.45 -1.67
N LEU A 523 -0.14 -29.07 -1.27
CA LEU A 523 -0.36 -28.08 -0.20
C LEU A 523 0.23 -28.58 1.12
N LEU A 524 -0.02 -29.85 1.49
CA LEU A 524 0.59 -30.49 2.65
C LEU A 524 2.11 -30.54 2.54
N CYS A 525 2.67 -30.90 1.38
CA CYS A 525 4.12 -31.05 1.25
C CYS A 525 4.87 -29.71 1.24
N PHE A 526 4.34 -28.69 0.56
CA PHE A 526 5.11 -27.51 0.15
C PHE A 526 4.57 -26.17 0.63
N PHE A 527 3.29 -26.04 0.99
CA PHE A 527 2.72 -24.75 1.37
C PHE A 527 3.31 -24.26 2.70
N PRO A 528 4.01 -23.12 2.74
CA PRO A 528 4.64 -22.63 3.96
C PRO A 528 3.60 -22.05 4.93
N GLU A 529 3.94 -22.00 6.21
CA GLU A 529 3.20 -21.17 7.16
C GLU A 529 3.49 -19.69 6.86
N THR A 530 2.44 -18.87 6.82
CA THR A 530 2.54 -17.44 6.47
C THR A 530 1.98 -16.54 7.56
N CYS A 531 1.30 -17.09 8.57
CA CYS A 531 0.72 -16.30 9.65
C CYS A 531 1.82 -15.57 10.42
N ARG A 532 1.75 -14.24 10.43
CA ARG A 532 2.76 -13.40 11.10
C ARG A 532 2.86 -13.66 12.60
N GLY A 533 1.75 -14.02 13.23
CA GLY A 533 1.74 -14.39 14.66
C GLY A 533 2.51 -15.68 14.97
N VAL A 534 2.75 -16.53 13.96
CA VAL A 534 3.44 -17.82 14.12
C VAL A 534 4.88 -17.76 13.60
N VAL A 535 5.11 -17.18 12.42
CA VAL A 535 6.42 -17.21 11.73
C VAL A 535 7.06 -15.82 11.53
N GLY A 536 6.46 -14.76 12.07
CA GLY A 536 6.91 -13.38 11.84
C GLY A 536 6.82 -13.00 10.37
N ASN A 537 7.92 -12.56 9.76
CA ASN A 537 8.00 -12.30 8.30
C ASN A 537 8.25 -13.57 7.46
N GLY A 538 8.20 -14.76 8.08
CA GLY A 538 8.56 -16.06 7.49
C GLY A 538 9.98 -16.52 7.85
N SER A 539 10.72 -15.76 8.66
CA SER A 539 12.10 -16.09 9.08
C SER A 539 12.16 -17.06 10.27
N VAL A 540 11.08 -17.17 11.05
CA VAL A 540 11.01 -18.09 12.19
C VAL A 540 10.49 -19.42 11.69
N SER A 541 11.22 -20.51 11.97
CA SER A 541 10.79 -21.85 11.59
C SER A 541 9.50 -22.24 12.32
N PRO A 542 8.47 -22.71 11.61
CA PRO A 542 7.26 -23.18 12.24
C PRO A 542 7.53 -24.43 13.09
N VAL A 543 6.75 -24.64 14.15
CA VAL A 543 6.84 -25.80 15.05
C VAL A 543 5.57 -26.65 15.04
N GLY A 544 5.70 -27.95 15.33
CA GLY A 544 4.58 -28.89 15.38
C GLY A 544 3.85 -29.04 14.05
N TRP A 545 2.52 -28.99 14.07
CA TRP A 545 1.66 -29.13 12.88
C TRP A 545 1.74 -27.98 11.87
N ASN A 546 2.39 -26.87 12.22
CA ASN A 546 2.66 -25.74 11.31
C ASN A 546 3.83 -26.05 10.36
N ARG A 547 4.55 -27.15 10.56
CA ARG A 547 5.67 -27.56 9.71
C ARG A 547 5.19 -28.14 8.38
N SER A 548 5.86 -27.76 7.30
CA SER A 548 5.75 -28.42 6.00
C SER A 548 6.74 -29.59 5.89
N LEU A 549 6.48 -30.54 4.99
CA LEU A 549 7.39 -31.66 4.74
C LEU A 549 8.77 -31.14 4.30
N ARG A 550 8.79 -30.09 3.48
CA ARG A 550 10.03 -29.41 3.08
C ARG A 550 10.80 -28.86 4.28
N ASN A 551 10.14 -28.20 5.22
CA ASN A 551 10.80 -27.65 6.41
C ASN A 551 11.31 -28.77 7.33
N TYR A 552 10.57 -29.87 7.44
CA TYR A 552 11.00 -31.05 8.17
C TYR A 552 12.26 -31.69 7.59
N LEU A 553 12.38 -31.71 6.26
CA LEU A 553 13.55 -32.26 5.55
C LEU A 553 14.76 -31.31 5.50
N GLN A 554 14.58 -30.00 5.74
CA GLN A 554 15.65 -28.99 5.64
C GLN A 554 16.30 -28.61 6.99
N GLU A 555 15.71 -28.96 8.14
CA GLU A 555 16.27 -28.63 9.46
C GLU A 555 17.06 -29.79 10.09
N SER A 556 18.35 -29.58 10.35
CA SER A 556 19.23 -30.49 11.13
C SER A 556 19.49 -30.04 12.58
N ALA A 557 18.87 -28.94 13.05
CA ALA A 557 19.14 -28.38 14.38
C ALA A 557 17.86 -28.14 15.20
N PRO A 558 17.87 -28.42 16.53
CA PRO A 558 16.72 -28.17 17.39
C PRO A 558 16.62 -26.67 17.74
N CYS A 559 15.46 -26.07 17.44
CA CYS A 559 15.17 -24.68 17.76
C CYS A 559 14.19 -24.55 18.94
N SER A 560 14.45 -23.54 19.78
CA SER A 560 13.73 -23.20 21.00
C SER A 560 12.23 -22.95 20.76
N PRO A 561 11.35 -23.34 21.70
CA PRO A 561 9.92 -23.16 21.55
C PRO A 561 9.54 -21.67 21.57
N PRO A 562 8.54 -21.24 20.79
CA PRO A 562 8.05 -19.87 20.87
C PRO A 562 7.40 -19.59 22.23
N SER A 563 7.66 -18.41 22.78
CA SER A 563 7.03 -17.90 23.99
C SER A 563 5.54 -17.61 23.76
N ASN A 564 4.69 -18.18 24.61
CA ASN A 564 3.26 -17.91 24.80
C ASN A 564 2.31 -18.24 23.62
N VAL A 565 1.75 -19.46 23.67
CA VAL A 565 0.51 -19.80 22.96
C VAL A 565 -0.61 -18.91 23.52
N ARG A 566 -1.05 -17.90 22.76
CA ARG A 566 -2.21 -17.08 23.13
C ARG A 566 -3.44 -17.99 23.23
N ARG A 567 -4.22 -17.83 24.31
CA ARG A 567 -5.50 -18.52 24.50
C ARG A 567 -6.43 -18.25 23.31
N VAL A 568 -7.13 -19.30 22.87
CA VAL A 568 -8.13 -19.23 21.82
C VAL A 568 -9.25 -18.30 22.25
N GLN A 569 -9.34 -17.11 21.66
CA GLN A 569 -10.50 -16.23 21.82
C GLN A 569 -11.55 -16.63 20.79
N ILE A 570 -12.77 -16.89 21.26
CA ILE A 570 -13.91 -17.16 20.40
C ILE A 570 -14.23 -15.85 19.63
N PRO A 571 -14.36 -15.88 18.30
CA PRO A 571 -14.74 -14.70 17.53
C PRO A 571 -16.02 -14.08 18.08
N ASN A 572 -16.10 -12.74 18.06
CA ASN A 572 -17.32 -12.02 18.45
C ASN A 572 -18.18 -11.72 17.19
N PRO A 573 -19.13 -12.60 16.81
CA PRO A 573 -19.99 -12.37 15.64
C PRO A 573 -20.83 -11.10 15.74
N CYS A 574 -21.09 -10.61 16.96
CA CYS A 574 -21.86 -9.39 17.18
C CYS A 574 -21.11 -8.13 16.72
N ALA A 575 -19.77 -8.14 16.71
CA ALA A 575 -18.99 -7.02 16.20
C ALA A 575 -19.19 -6.83 14.68
N THR A 576 -19.23 -7.94 13.93
CA THR A 576 -19.51 -7.93 12.49
C THR A 576 -20.94 -7.47 12.19
N LEU A 577 -21.91 -7.86 13.00
CA LEU A 577 -23.31 -7.43 12.86
C LEU A 577 -23.52 -5.95 13.22
N ARG A 578 -22.75 -5.42 14.18
CA ARG A 578 -22.81 -4.00 14.57
C ARG A 578 -22.42 -3.07 13.40
N LEU A 579 -21.66 -3.55 12.42
CA LEU A 579 -21.30 -2.79 11.22
C LEU A 579 -22.52 -2.45 10.35
N LEU A 580 -23.60 -3.25 10.40
CA LEU A 580 -24.86 -2.94 9.72
C LEU A 580 -25.53 -1.67 10.28
N SER A 581 -25.24 -1.32 11.53
CA SER A 581 -25.75 -0.11 12.18
C SER A 581 -24.96 1.15 11.79
N HIS A 582 -23.81 1.01 11.12
CA HIS A 582 -23.01 2.14 10.65
C HIS A 582 -23.63 2.72 9.37
N ARG A 583 -24.13 3.97 9.43
CA ARG A 583 -25.05 4.54 8.41
C ARG A 583 -24.62 4.36 6.95
N PRO A 584 -23.46 4.84 6.46
CA PRO A 584 -23.09 4.67 5.06
C PRO A 584 -22.72 3.22 4.71
N VAL A 585 -22.06 2.51 5.62
CA VAL A 585 -21.53 1.16 5.38
C VAL A 585 -22.65 0.12 5.35
N GLY A 586 -23.60 0.19 6.29
CA GLY A 586 -24.74 -0.73 6.37
C GLY A 586 -25.65 -0.67 5.14
N LEU A 587 -25.90 0.54 4.62
CA LEU A 587 -26.70 0.70 3.39
C LEU A 587 -26.02 0.09 2.17
N VAL A 588 -24.71 0.29 2.01
CA VAL A 588 -23.94 -0.30 0.90
C VAL A 588 -23.85 -1.83 1.05
N LEU A 589 -23.68 -2.36 2.28
CA LEU A 589 -23.68 -3.80 2.54
C LEU A 589 -25.03 -4.45 2.17
N LEU A 590 -26.14 -3.82 2.54
CA LEU A 590 -27.48 -4.27 2.16
C LEU A 590 -27.68 -4.24 0.65
N ALA A 591 -27.33 -3.13 0.00
CA ALA A 591 -27.37 -3.00 -1.46
C ALA A 591 -26.57 -4.11 -2.16
N ASN A 592 -25.37 -4.39 -1.67
CA ASN A 592 -24.51 -5.43 -2.23
C ASN A 592 -25.09 -6.84 -2.04
N GLY A 593 -25.71 -7.09 -0.89
CA GLY A 593 -26.39 -8.35 -0.63
C GLY A 593 -27.62 -8.58 -1.51
N VAL A 594 -28.40 -7.54 -1.81
CA VAL A 594 -29.53 -7.62 -2.75
C VAL A 594 -29.07 -7.87 -4.18
N LEU A 595 -27.98 -7.23 -4.63
CA LEU A 595 -27.37 -7.52 -5.94
C LEU A 595 -26.99 -9.01 -6.07
N PHE A 596 -26.39 -9.56 -5.01
CA PHE A 596 -26.04 -10.98 -4.96
C PHE A 596 -27.27 -11.89 -4.89
N SER A 597 -28.32 -11.48 -4.16
CA SER A 597 -29.63 -12.13 -4.13
C SER A 597 -30.23 -12.25 -5.54
N SER A 598 -30.25 -11.17 -6.31
CA SER A 598 -30.76 -11.17 -7.68
C SER A 598 -29.93 -12.04 -8.63
N TYR A 599 -28.59 -12.08 -8.47
CA TYR A 599 -27.73 -12.99 -9.23
C TYR A 599 -28.10 -14.47 -9.02
N TYR A 600 -28.31 -14.86 -7.75
CA TYR A 600 -28.69 -16.24 -7.42
C TYR A 600 -30.14 -16.55 -7.82
N ALA A 601 -31.06 -15.57 -7.80
CA ALA A 601 -32.42 -15.76 -8.31
C ALA A 601 -32.41 -16.19 -9.79
N VAL A 602 -31.58 -15.54 -10.60
CA VAL A 602 -31.48 -15.84 -12.03
C VAL A 602 -30.75 -17.15 -12.25
N THR A 603 -29.54 -17.32 -11.70
CA THR A 603 -28.67 -18.46 -12.00
C THR A 603 -29.21 -19.81 -11.50
N THR A 604 -29.86 -19.84 -10.33
CA THR A 604 -30.45 -21.08 -9.78
C THR A 604 -31.69 -21.54 -10.55
N ALA A 605 -32.37 -20.62 -11.22
CA ALA A 605 -33.57 -20.92 -11.99
C ALA A 605 -33.26 -21.36 -13.44
N ILE A 606 -32.07 -21.09 -13.98
CA ILE A 606 -31.68 -21.47 -15.35
C ILE A 606 -31.90 -22.97 -15.61
N PRO A 607 -31.39 -23.92 -14.78
CA PRO A 607 -31.52 -25.34 -15.09
C PRO A 607 -32.96 -25.86 -15.22
N PRO A 608 -33.88 -25.63 -14.26
CA PRO A 608 -35.27 -26.07 -14.42
C PRO A 608 -36.00 -25.30 -15.52
N LEU A 609 -35.70 -24.01 -15.70
CA LEU A 609 -36.38 -23.16 -16.68
C LEU A 609 -36.02 -23.53 -18.11
N PHE A 610 -34.74 -23.77 -18.40
CA PHE A 610 -34.26 -24.07 -19.74
C PHE A 610 -34.51 -25.52 -20.13
N LYS A 611 -34.48 -26.46 -19.16
CA LYS A 611 -34.95 -27.83 -19.40
C LYS A 611 -36.43 -27.86 -19.79
N HIS A 612 -37.26 -27.10 -19.09
CA HIS A 612 -38.70 -27.03 -19.39
C HIS A 612 -38.99 -26.28 -20.71
N THR A 613 -38.31 -25.17 -20.97
CA THR A 613 -38.61 -24.28 -22.12
C THR A 613 -38.03 -24.82 -23.44
N TYR A 614 -36.85 -25.43 -23.38
CA TYR A 614 -36.07 -25.81 -24.57
C TYR A 614 -35.73 -27.31 -24.64
N GLY A 615 -36.05 -28.10 -23.60
CA GLY A 615 -35.78 -29.54 -23.60
C GLY A 615 -34.31 -29.92 -23.44
N LEU A 616 -33.48 -29.02 -22.92
CA LEU A 616 -32.02 -29.21 -22.85
C LEU A 616 -31.62 -30.31 -21.87
N ASP A 617 -30.54 -31.03 -22.21
CA ASP A 617 -29.86 -31.97 -21.32
C ASP A 617 -28.87 -31.26 -20.36
N ASP A 618 -28.30 -32.03 -19.42
CA ASP A 618 -27.42 -31.48 -18.39
C ASP A 618 -26.15 -30.81 -18.96
N MET A 619 -25.60 -31.31 -20.07
CA MET A 619 -24.41 -30.70 -20.70
C MET A 619 -24.77 -29.40 -21.38
N GLU A 620 -25.87 -29.38 -22.13
CA GLU A 620 -26.39 -28.19 -22.81
C GLU A 620 -26.75 -27.09 -21.79
N ILE A 621 -27.38 -27.47 -20.67
CA ILE A 621 -27.63 -26.56 -19.55
C ILE A 621 -26.31 -26.04 -18.98
N GLY A 622 -25.29 -26.88 -18.82
CA GLY A 622 -23.96 -26.46 -18.39
C GLY A 622 -23.34 -25.39 -19.31
N LEU A 623 -23.47 -25.56 -20.62
CA LEU A 623 -23.00 -24.57 -21.62
C LEU A 623 -23.77 -23.25 -21.55
N CYS A 624 -25.04 -23.26 -21.11
CA CYS A 624 -25.84 -22.04 -20.95
C CYS A 624 -25.33 -21.08 -19.87
N PHE A 625 -24.39 -21.51 -19.01
CA PHE A 625 -23.72 -20.64 -18.04
C PHE A 625 -22.49 -19.92 -18.59
N LEU A 626 -21.97 -20.30 -19.77
CA LEU A 626 -20.83 -19.60 -20.40
C LEU A 626 -21.12 -18.10 -20.62
N PRO A 627 -22.30 -17.68 -21.13
CA PRO A 627 -22.63 -16.26 -21.25
C PRO A 627 -22.70 -15.54 -19.90
N ALA A 628 -23.21 -16.18 -18.85
CA ALA A 628 -23.23 -15.62 -17.48
C ALA A 628 -21.80 -15.35 -16.97
N GLY A 629 -20.92 -16.34 -17.18
CA GLY A 629 -19.51 -16.27 -16.86
C GLY A 629 -18.74 -15.21 -17.64
N LEU A 630 -18.94 -15.17 -18.96
CA LEU A 630 -18.33 -14.19 -19.85
C LEU A 630 -18.79 -12.76 -19.51
N GLY A 631 -20.07 -12.56 -19.23
CA GLY A 631 -20.61 -11.27 -18.79
C GLY A 631 -19.94 -10.80 -17.49
N SER A 632 -19.73 -11.70 -16.54
CA SER A 632 -19.05 -11.41 -15.28
C SER A 632 -17.56 -11.07 -15.47
N LEU A 633 -16.86 -11.80 -16.35
CA LEU A 633 -15.44 -11.59 -16.67
C LEU A 633 -15.21 -10.26 -17.41
N VAL A 634 -16.00 -9.99 -18.46
CA VAL A 634 -15.95 -8.74 -19.24
C VAL A 634 -16.33 -7.55 -18.36
N SER A 635 -17.30 -7.72 -17.47
CA SER A 635 -17.66 -6.71 -16.46
C SER A 635 -16.50 -6.40 -15.53
N ALA A 636 -15.84 -7.41 -14.95
CA ALA A 636 -14.71 -7.19 -14.05
C ALA A 636 -13.55 -6.41 -14.69
N THR A 637 -13.27 -6.64 -15.98
CA THR A 637 -12.20 -5.93 -16.70
C THR A 637 -12.61 -4.50 -17.11
N ILE A 638 -13.76 -4.33 -17.77
CA ILE A 638 -14.21 -3.02 -18.25
C ILE A 638 -14.55 -2.10 -17.06
N ASN A 639 -15.28 -2.61 -16.08
CA ASN A 639 -15.74 -1.82 -14.95
C ASN A 639 -14.58 -1.38 -14.05
N GLY A 640 -13.56 -2.22 -13.87
CA GLY A 640 -12.35 -1.84 -13.14
C GLY A 640 -11.67 -0.60 -13.74
N VAL A 641 -11.50 -0.59 -15.07
CA VAL A 641 -10.93 0.56 -15.80
C VAL A 641 -11.83 1.79 -15.69
N LEU A 642 -13.14 1.61 -15.84
CA LEU A 642 -14.11 2.70 -15.82
C LEU A 642 -14.23 3.37 -14.44
N VAL A 643 -14.22 2.57 -13.37
CA VAL A 643 -14.25 3.03 -11.98
C VAL A 643 -12.99 3.81 -11.62
N ASP A 644 -11.82 3.35 -12.05
CA ASP A 644 -10.55 4.05 -11.83
C ASP A 644 -10.48 5.35 -12.63
N TRP A 645 -10.94 5.32 -13.88
CA TRP A 645 -11.03 6.52 -14.71
C TRP A 645 -11.96 7.57 -14.08
N ASN A 646 -13.16 7.16 -13.63
CA ASN A 646 -14.12 8.08 -13.05
C ASN A 646 -13.64 8.63 -11.70
N TYR A 647 -13.00 7.79 -10.90
CA TYR A 647 -12.33 8.21 -9.68
C TYR A 647 -11.30 9.30 -9.96
N ARG A 648 -10.40 9.10 -10.94
CA ARG A 648 -9.43 10.12 -11.36
C ARG A 648 -10.09 11.38 -11.90
N ARG A 649 -11.24 11.26 -12.59
CA ARG A 649 -12.01 12.40 -13.10
C ARG A 649 -12.61 13.25 -11.97
N VAL A 650 -13.32 12.63 -11.03
CA VAL A 650 -13.94 13.32 -9.87
C VAL A 650 -12.87 13.93 -8.97
N TRP A 651 -11.77 13.22 -8.83
CA TRP A 651 -10.60 13.68 -8.10
C TRP A 651 -9.94 14.90 -8.78
N ARG A 652 -9.83 14.94 -10.13
CA ARG A 652 -9.35 16.12 -10.87
C ARG A 652 -10.26 17.34 -10.69
N THR A 653 -11.57 17.12 -10.58
CA THR A 653 -12.52 18.22 -10.33
C THR A 653 -12.43 18.80 -8.92
N THR A 654 -11.76 18.10 -7.98
CA THR A 654 -11.52 18.60 -6.61
C THR A 654 -10.26 19.47 -6.50
N GLY A 655 -9.50 19.65 -7.60
CA GLY A 655 -8.33 20.53 -7.64
C GLY A 655 -7.10 20.06 -6.84
N GLN A 656 -7.14 18.85 -6.29
CA GLN A 656 -6.01 18.22 -5.59
C GLN A 656 -5.00 17.64 -6.61
N THR A 657 -3.75 17.31 -6.23
CA THR A 657 -2.69 16.69 -7.09
C THR A 657 -2.43 15.20 -6.74
N ILE A 658 -2.41 14.26 -7.72
CA ILE A 658 -2.28 12.80 -7.46
C ILE A 658 -0.81 12.59 -7.21
N HIS A 659 -0.43 12.34 -5.97
CA HIS A 659 0.88 11.80 -5.65
C HIS A 659 0.76 10.27 -5.57
N LYS A 660 1.43 9.58 -6.49
CA LYS A 660 1.37 8.11 -6.68
C LYS A 660 1.75 7.29 -5.43
N ASN A 661 2.32 7.91 -4.40
CA ASN A 661 2.92 7.25 -3.24
C ASN A 661 2.36 7.69 -1.87
N GLN A 662 1.21 8.37 -1.82
CA GLN A 662 0.57 8.78 -0.56
C GLN A 662 -0.53 7.78 -0.17
N LYS A 663 -0.63 7.47 1.13
CA LYS A 663 -1.85 6.85 1.69
C LYS A 663 -2.96 7.87 1.42
N LEU A 664 -3.91 7.56 0.53
CA LEU A 664 -4.97 8.52 0.22
C LEU A 664 -5.76 8.77 1.51
N ASP A 665 -5.68 9.98 2.05
CA ASP A 665 -6.69 10.46 2.98
C ASP A 665 -7.99 10.58 2.20
N ILE A 666 -8.80 9.52 2.33
CA ILE A 666 -10.10 9.36 1.69
C ILE A 666 -11.05 10.50 2.11
N VAL A 667 -10.72 11.19 3.20
CA VAL A 667 -11.42 12.29 3.86
C VAL A 667 -11.66 13.50 2.93
N GLY A 668 -10.82 13.68 1.90
CA GLY A 668 -10.83 14.86 1.02
C GLY A 668 -11.61 14.74 -0.31
N ILE A 669 -12.09 13.55 -0.71
CA ILE A 669 -12.79 13.36 -2.01
C ILE A 669 -14.12 12.61 -1.84
N PRO A 670 -15.22 13.02 -2.49
CA PRO A 670 -16.52 12.35 -2.43
C PRO A 670 -16.48 10.99 -3.13
N ILE A 671 -15.92 9.99 -2.44
CA ILE A 671 -15.73 8.64 -2.97
C ILE A 671 -17.05 7.95 -3.22
N GLU A 672 -18.06 8.23 -2.40
CA GLU A 672 -19.40 7.68 -2.54
C GLU A 672 -19.95 8.11 -3.89
N GLN A 673 -19.81 9.39 -4.23
CA GLN A 673 -20.24 9.93 -5.51
C GLN A 673 -19.41 9.37 -6.67
N ALA A 674 -18.07 9.35 -6.52
CA ALA A 674 -17.17 8.87 -7.57
C ALA A 674 -17.42 7.41 -7.95
N ARG A 675 -17.68 6.54 -6.97
CA ARG A 675 -17.99 5.12 -7.21
C ARG A 675 -19.42 4.94 -7.71
N LEU A 676 -20.40 5.57 -7.07
CA LEU A 676 -21.81 5.38 -7.38
C LEU A 676 -22.25 6.02 -8.71
N GLN A 677 -21.49 6.97 -9.28
CA GLN A 677 -21.70 7.41 -10.67
C GLN A 677 -21.61 6.26 -11.69
N ILE A 678 -20.81 5.23 -11.38
CA ILE A 678 -20.73 4.01 -12.20
C ILE A 678 -21.64 2.91 -11.67
N GLY A 679 -21.70 2.74 -10.34
CA GLY A 679 -22.50 1.68 -9.71
C GLY A 679 -24.01 1.84 -9.89
N LEU A 680 -24.53 3.07 -9.78
CA LEU A 680 -25.97 3.34 -9.84
C LEU A 680 -26.59 3.05 -11.22
N PRO A 681 -26.02 3.52 -12.34
CA PRO A 681 -26.53 3.14 -13.67
C PRO A 681 -26.49 1.64 -13.91
N MET A 682 -25.45 0.94 -13.44
CA MET A 682 -25.33 -0.51 -13.59
C MET A 682 -26.41 -1.26 -12.80
N ALA A 683 -26.77 -0.80 -11.59
CA ALA A 683 -27.85 -1.38 -10.81
C ALA A 683 -29.23 -1.17 -11.47
N ILE A 684 -29.48 0.02 -12.04
CA ILE A 684 -30.70 0.31 -12.79
C ILE A 684 -30.80 -0.57 -14.04
N LEU A 685 -29.71 -0.64 -14.83
CA LEU A 685 -29.66 -1.49 -16.01
C LEU A 685 -29.88 -2.96 -15.66
N ALA A 686 -29.27 -3.46 -14.58
CA ALA A 686 -29.51 -4.82 -14.11
C ALA A 686 -30.99 -5.08 -13.80
N SER A 687 -31.65 -4.17 -13.08
CA SER A 687 -33.09 -4.27 -12.78
C SER A 687 -33.94 -4.29 -14.05
N VAL A 688 -33.64 -3.43 -15.03
CA VAL A 688 -34.35 -3.37 -16.30
C VAL A 688 -34.14 -4.66 -17.10
N SER A 689 -32.90 -5.16 -17.19
CA SER A 689 -32.58 -6.39 -17.90
C SER A 689 -33.26 -7.63 -17.31
N ILE A 690 -33.36 -7.74 -15.97
CA ILE A 690 -34.10 -8.82 -15.31
C ILE A 690 -35.60 -8.74 -15.64
N CYS A 691 -36.16 -7.52 -15.63
CA CYS A 691 -37.58 -7.31 -15.97
C CYS A 691 -37.86 -7.74 -17.42
N ILE A 692 -37.01 -7.32 -18.37
CA ILE A 692 -37.10 -7.72 -19.78
C ILE A 692 -37.01 -9.24 -19.91
N TYR A 693 -36.04 -9.88 -19.24
CA TYR A 693 -35.90 -11.33 -19.23
C TYR A 693 -37.15 -12.05 -18.70
N GLY A 694 -37.73 -11.57 -17.60
CA GLY A 694 -38.98 -12.10 -17.05
C GLY A 694 -40.17 -12.03 -18.00
N VAL A 695 -40.29 -10.95 -18.77
CA VAL A 695 -41.35 -10.79 -19.78
C VAL A 695 -41.08 -11.61 -21.04
N LEU A 696 -39.80 -11.82 -21.38
CA LEU A 696 -39.38 -12.44 -22.62
C LEU A 696 -39.45 -13.98 -22.55
N ILE A 697 -38.92 -14.61 -21.49
CA ILE A 697 -38.81 -16.07 -21.40
C ILE A 697 -40.15 -16.83 -21.58
N PRO A 698 -41.28 -16.39 -20.99
CA PRO A 698 -42.57 -17.06 -21.20
C PRO A 698 -43.04 -17.10 -22.66
N LYS A 699 -42.45 -16.26 -23.54
CA LYS A 699 -42.75 -16.24 -24.98
C LYS A 699 -41.90 -17.23 -25.78
N HIS A 700 -41.12 -18.08 -25.13
CA HIS A 700 -40.24 -19.06 -25.77
C HIS A 700 -39.33 -18.43 -26.85
N PRO A 701 -38.51 -17.41 -26.49
CA PRO A 701 -37.63 -16.76 -27.45
C PRO A 701 -36.56 -17.76 -27.97
N PRO A 702 -35.91 -17.52 -29.11
CA PRO A 702 -34.77 -18.31 -29.53
C PRO A 702 -33.69 -18.37 -28.44
N LEU A 703 -33.09 -19.55 -28.22
CA LEU A 703 -32.09 -19.77 -27.17
C LEU A 703 -30.95 -18.72 -27.16
N PRO A 704 -30.36 -18.31 -28.31
CA PRO A 704 -29.31 -17.28 -28.33
C PRO A 704 -29.76 -15.94 -27.72
N LEU A 705 -31.02 -15.56 -27.91
CA LEU A 705 -31.57 -14.32 -27.33
C LEU A 705 -31.73 -14.43 -25.81
N ALA A 706 -32.16 -15.59 -25.30
CA ALA A 706 -32.23 -15.85 -23.87
C ALA A 706 -30.84 -15.82 -23.22
N LEU A 707 -29.84 -16.42 -23.88
CA LEU A 707 -28.44 -16.43 -23.45
C LEU A 707 -27.81 -15.02 -23.47
N PHE A 708 -28.13 -14.22 -24.49
CA PHE A 708 -27.69 -12.82 -24.55
C PHE A 708 -28.26 -11.98 -23.39
N MET A 709 -29.52 -12.20 -23.03
CA MET A 709 -30.10 -11.54 -21.84
C MET A 709 -29.41 -11.99 -20.54
N VAL A 710 -29.09 -13.27 -20.39
CA VAL A 710 -28.31 -13.79 -19.24
C VAL A 710 -26.94 -13.12 -19.16
N PHE A 711 -26.26 -12.94 -20.31
CA PHE A 711 -24.99 -12.21 -20.39
C PHE A 711 -25.14 -10.77 -19.87
N ILE A 712 -26.14 -10.01 -20.36
CA ILE A 712 -26.36 -8.62 -19.94
C ILE A 712 -26.67 -8.54 -18.44
N ILE A 713 -27.55 -9.40 -17.94
CA ILE A 713 -27.91 -9.45 -16.52
C ILE A 713 -26.66 -9.68 -15.66
N CYS A 714 -25.86 -10.71 -15.99
CA CYS A 714 -24.67 -11.02 -15.22
C CYS A 714 -23.61 -9.93 -15.33
N PHE A 715 -23.47 -9.30 -16.50
CA PHE A 715 -22.58 -8.16 -16.70
C PHE A 715 -22.95 -6.98 -15.78
N CYS A 716 -24.22 -6.55 -15.81
CA CYS A 716 -24.70 -5.40 -15.04
C CYS A 716 -24.69 -5.66 -13.53
N ILE A 717 -25.16 -6.83 -13.08
CA ILE A 717 -25.13 -7.20 -11.65
C ILE A 717 -23.69 -7.25 -11.15
N THR A 718 -22.78 -7.91 -11.88
CA THR A 718 -21.37 -8.03 -11.48
C THR A 718 -20.69 -6.67 -11.47
N ALA A 719 -21.03 -5.77 -12.40
CA ALA A 719 -20.47 -4.43 -12.44
C ALA A 719 -20.88 -3.65 -11.17
N ALA A 720 -22.18 -3.59 -10.88
CA ALA A 720 -22.69 -2.93 -9.69
C ALA A 720 -22.13 -3.54 -8.40
N TYR A 721 -22.09 -4.88 -8.31
CA TYR A 721 -21.53 -5.61 -7.17
C TYR A 721 -20.06 -5.27 -6.92
N ASN A 722 -19.24 -5.26 -7.98
CA ASN A 722 -17.81 -4.93 -7.86
C ASN A 722 -17.61 -3.49 -7.36
N VAL A 723 -18.41 -2.52 -7.84
CA VAL A 723 -18.36 -1.14 -7.34
C VAL A 723 -18.71 -1.05 -5.85
N MET A 724 -19.80 -1.70 -5.42
CA MET A 724 -20.20 -1.70 -4.01
C MET A 724 -19.15 -2.36 -3.13
N ASN A 725 -18.58 -3.48 -3.58
CA ASN A 725 -17.55 -4.20 -2.83
C ASN A 725 -16.29 -3.33 -2.63
N ILE A 726 -15.87 -2.57 -3.66
CA ILE A 726 -14.79 -1.58 -3.54
C ILE A 726 -15.19 -0.47 -2.56
N LEU A 727 -16.40 0.06 -2.67
CA LEU A 727 -16.88 1.13 -1.79
C LEU A 727 -16.95 0.70 -0.32
N VAL A 728 -17.33 -0.55 -0.01
CA VAL A 728 -17.32 -1.09 1.37
C VAL A 728 -15.91 -1.09 1.95
N VAL A 729 -14.91 -1.48 1.16
CA VAL A 729 -13.50 -1.46 1.59
C VAL A 729 -13.01 -0.02 1.78
N ASP A 730 -13.35 0.87 0.85
CA ASP A 730 -12.97 2.30 0.90
C ASP A 730 -13.64 3.02 2.09
N LEU A 731 -14.88 2.69 2.44
CA LEU A 731 -15.62 3.27 3.58
C LEU A 731 -15.17 2.75 4.95
N TYR A 732 -14.56 1.56 5.01
CA TYR A 732 -14.14 0.92 6.28
C TYR A 732 -12.69 0.44 6.22
N TYR A 733 -11.81 1.33 5.77
CA TYR A 733 -10.40 1.05 5.45
C TYR A 733 -9.53 0.71 6.69
N ASN A 734 -9.95 1.08 7.90
CA ASN A 734 -9.23 0.78 9.13
C ASN A 734 -9.25 -0.73 9.47
N THR A 735 -10.35 -1.41 9.18
CA THR A 735 -10.51 -2.86 9.40
C THR A 735 -11.22 -3.53 8.21
N PRO A 736 -10.58 -3.57 7.02
CA PRO A 736 -11.21 -4.04 5.80
C PRO A 736 -11.58 -5.53 5.85
N ALA A 737 -10.90 -6.33 6.66
CA ALA A 737 -11.22 -7.73 6.89
C ALA A 737 -12.60 -7.91 7.56
N THR A 738 -12.94 -7.09 8.56
CA THR A 738 -14.24 -7.10 9.24
C THR A 738 -15.36 -6.69 8.28
N ALA A 739 -15.11 -5.67 7.45
CA ALA A 739 -16.06 -5.22 6.43
C ALA A 739 -16.31 -6.28 5.35
N MET A 740 -15.27 -7.00 4.92
CA MET A 740 -15.40 -8.11 3.99
C MET A 740 -16.10 -9.33 4.59
N ALA A 741 -15.86 -9.61 5.88
CA ALA A 741 -16.59 -10.66 6.59
C ALA A 741 -18.09 -10.33 6.71
N ALA A 742 -18.43 -9.08 7.06
CA ALA A 742 -19.82 -8.61 7.09
C ALA A 742 -20.48 -8.69 5.71
N ASN A 743 -19.77 -8.25 4.66
CA ASN A 743 -20.24 -8.33 3.29
C ASN A 743 -20.50 -9.77 2.85
N ASN A 744 -19.59 -10.70 3.17
CA ASN A 744 -19.77 -12.11 2.87
C ASN A 744 -20.98 -12.71 3.59
N LEU A 745 -21.19 -12.36 4.86
CA LEU A 745 -22.33 -12.83 5.64
C LEU A 745 -23.65 -12.36 5.02
N VAL A 746 -23.79 -11.05 4.78
CA VAL A 746 -25.03 -10.44 4.26
C VAL A 746 -25.36 -11.00 2.88
N ARG A 747 -24.40 -11.05 1.95
CA ARG A 747 -24.63 -11.55 0.60
C ARG A 747 -25.03 -13.02 0.59
N CYS A 748 -24.38 -13.86 1.39
CA CYS A 748 -24.67 -15.30 1.42
C CYS A 748 -26.06 -15.57 2.00
N PHE A 749 -26.49 -14.83 3.03
CA PHE A 749 -27.81 -15.00 3.64
C PHE A 749 -28.94 -14.55 2.70
N LEU A 750 -28.80 -13.38 2.08
CA LEU A 750 -29.80 -12.90 1.11
C LEU A 750 -29.83 -13.79 -0.15
N GLY A 751 -28.66 -14.21 -0.65
CA GLY A 751 -28.58 -15.18 -1.75
C GLY A 751 -29.20 -16.54 -1.41
N ALA A 752 -29.03 -17.04 -0.18
CA ALA A 752 -29.65 -18.26 0.29
C ALA A 752 -31.18 -18.15 0.30
N GLY A 753 -31.71 -17.02 0.78
CA GLY A 753 -33.14 -16.72 0.80
C GLY A 753 -33.72 -16.66 -0.62
N SER A 754 -33.03 -15.99 -1.54
CA SER A 754 -33.41 -15.89 -2.95
C SER A 754 -33.44 -17.25 -3.66
N ALA A 755 -32.38 -18.06 -3.51
CA ALA A 755 -32.31 -19.41 -4.08
C ALA A 755 -33.45 -20.32 -3.57
N ALA A 756 -33.84 -20.18 -2.29
CA ALA A 756 -34.97 -20.90 -1.71
C ALA A 756 -36.33 -20.39 -2.23
N ALA A 757 -36.47 -19.09 -2.44
CA ALA A 757 -37.74 -18.44 -2.76
C ALA A 757 -38.10 -18.51 -4.26
N VAL A 758 -37.12 -18.45 -5.17
CA VAL A 758 -37.38 -18.27 -6.60
C VAL A 758 -38.16 -19.42 -7.24
N GLY A 759 -37.86 -20.67 -6.89
CA GLY A 759 -38.57 -21.85 -7.42
C GLY A 759 -40.05 -21.86 -7.03
N PRO A 760 -40.38 -21.80 -5.72
CA PRO A 760 -41.76 -21.66 -5.25
C PRO A 760 -42.49 -20.43 -5.82
N LEU A 761 -41.78 -19.32 -5.99
CA LEU A 761 -42.33 -18.10 -6.56
C LEU A 761 -42.71 -18.28 -8.04
N ILE A 762 -41.84 -18.88 -8.85
CA ILE A 762 -42.13 -19.22 -10.25
C ILE A 762 -43.34 -20.16 -10.33
N LYS A 763 -43.43 -21.16 -9.44
CA LYS A 763 -44.54 -22.12 -9.43
C LYS A 763 -45.88 -21.46 -9.10
N ARG A 764 -45.90 -20.48 -8.19
CA ARG A 764 -47.15 -19.81 -7.74
C ARG A 764 -47.56 -18.63 -8.62
N ALA A 765 -46.62 -17.74 -8.94
CA ALA A 765 -46.89 -16.48 -9.63
C ALA A 765 -46.61 -16.55 -11.14
N GLY A 766 -45.96 -17.62 -11.62
CA GLY A 766 -45.46 -17.73 -12.97
C GLY A 766 -44.14 -17.00 -13.19
N ILE A 767 -43.42 -17.38 -14.25
CA ILE A 767 -42.09 -16.86 -14.60
C ILE A 767 -42.07 -15.33 -14.69
N LYS A 768 -43.07 -14.74 -15.37
CA LYS A 768 -43.16 -13.29 -15.59
C LYS A 768 -43.18 -12.53 -14.27
N TRP A 769 -44.10 -12.86 -13.37
CA TRP A 769 -44.27 -12.13 -12.12
C TRP A 769 -43.14 -12.42 -11.13
N ALA A 770 -42.59 -13.64 -11.13
CA ALA A 770 -41.43 -13.96 -10.32
C ALA A 770 -40.23 -13.04 -10.64
N TYR A 771 -39.89 -12.86 -11.91
CA TYR A 771 -38.76 -12.00 -12.29
C TYR A 771 -39.08 -10.50 -12.23
N ILE A 772 -40.36 -10.09 -12.37
CA ILE A 772 -40.76 -8.70 -12.05
C ILE A 772 -40.54 -8.40 -10.56
N LEU A 773 -40.84 -9.35 -9.67
CA LEU A 773 -40.57 -9.18 -8.24
C LEU A 773 -39.07 -9.12 -7.93
N VAL A 774 -38.25 -9.97 -8.57
CA VAL A 774 -36.77 -9.92 -8.43
C VAL A 774 -36.22 -8.58 -8.96
N ALA A 775 -36.74 -8.09 -10.10
CA ALA A 775 -36.39 -6.77 -10.59
C ALA A 775 -36.84 -5.66 -9.63
N GLY A 776 -38.01 -5.78 -9.01
CA GLY A 776 -38.51 -4.86 -7.99
C GLY A 776 -37.62 -4.84 -6.74
N GLU A 777 -37.17 -6.00 -6.25
CA GLU A 777 -36.20 -6.12 -5.16
C GLU A 777 -34.91 -5.36 -5.51
N LEU A 778 -34.39 -5.54 -6.72
CA LEU A 778 -33.20 -4.84 -7.19
C LEU A 778 -33.44 -3.34 -7.38
N ALA A 779 -34.63 -2.93 -7.78
CA ALA A 779 -34.99 -1.50 -7.88
C ALA A 779 -34.98 -0.80 -6.52
N VAL A 780 -35.21 -1.52 -5.40
CA VAL A 780 -35.07 -0.97 -4.03
C VAL A 780 -33.62 -0.61 -3.70
N VAL A 781 -32.63 -1.19 -4.38
CA VAL A 781 -31.22 -0.80 -4.23
C VAL A 781 -30.98 0.64 -4.68
N VAL A 782 -31.70 1.11 -5.71
CA VAL A 782 -31.53 2.45 -6.27
C VAL A 782 -31.72 3.56 -5.23
N PRO A 783 -32.85 3.66 -4.49
CA PRO A 783 -32.99 4.70 -3.46
C PRO A 783 -31.96 4.57 -2.33
N LEU A 784 -31.57 3.35 -1.92
CA LEU A 784 -30.51 3.15 -0.92
C LEU A 784 -29.19 3.78 -1.38
N LEU A 785 -28.81 3.54 -2.64
CA LEU A 785 -27.60 4.09 -3.24
C LEU A 785 -27.72 5.59 -3.50
N VAL A 786 -28.89 6.13 -3.86
CA VAL A 786 -29.10 7.58 -3.99
C VAL A 786 -28.93 8.29 -2.65
N ILE A 787 -29.38 7.68 -1.55
CA ILE A 787 -29.14 8.21 -0.20
C ILE A 787 -27.64 8.27 0.10
N VAL A 788 -26.89 7.19 -0.19
CA VAL A 788 -25.43 7.16 0.00
C VAL A 788 -24.72 8.14 -0.93
N TYR A 789 -25.19 8.29 -2.17
CA TYR A 789 -24.66 9.25 -3.15
C TYR A 789 -24.81 10.70 -2.69
N SER A 790 -25.98 11.04 -2.14
CA SER A 790 -26.29 12.42 -1.72
C SER A 790 -25.70 12.76 -0.35
N LYS A 791 -25.85 11.88 0.65
CA LYS A 791 -25.53 12.17 2.05
C LYS A 791 -24.28 11.46 2.58
N GLY A 792 -23.76 10.44 1.89
CA GLY A 792 -22.65 9.61 2.39
C GLY A 792 -21.40 10.43 2.71
N TRP A 793 -21.05 11.35 1.82
CA TRP A 793 -19.93 12.28 1.99
C TRP A 793 -20.08 13.19 3.21
N GLU A 794 -21.29 13.71 3.46
CA GLU A 794 -21.59 14.55 4.63
C GLU A 794 -21.50 13.76 5.93
N TRP A 795 -22.05 12.54 5.94
CA TRP A 795 -21.99 11.64 7.11
C TRP A 795 -20.56 11.33 7.51
N ARG A 796 -19.68 11.10 6.53
CA ARG A 796 -18.28 10.84 6.81
C ARG A 796 -17.55 12.08 7.33
N LYS A 797 -17.78 13.25 6.73
CA LYS A 797 -17.22 14.52 7.25
C LYS A 797 -17.62 14.79 8.70
N ALA A 798 -18.86 14.45 9.07
CA ALA A 798 -19.34 14.59 10.44
C ALA A 798 -18.67 13.60 11.43
N GLN A 799 -18.18 12.46 10.97
CA GLN A 799 -17.47 11.48 11.80
C GLN A 799 -16.01 11.88 12.07
N ASP A 800 -15.40 12.63 11.16
CA ASP A 800 -14.00 13.08 11.27
C ASP A 800 -13.87 14.45 11.98
N ASN A 801 -14.97 15.09 12.40
CA ASN A 801 -14.95 16.42 13.01
C ASN A 801 -14.90 16.33 14.56
N PRO A 802 -13.82 16.81 15.23
CA PRO A 802 -13.63 16.62 16.66
C PRO A 802 -14.59 17.41 17.57
N GLU A 803 -15.37 18.35 17.04
CA GLU A 803 -16.31 19.17 17.82
C GLU A 803 -17.68 18.49 18.07
N THR A 804 -18.06 17.51 17.25
CA THR A 804 -19.29 16.73 17.46
C THR A 804 -18.96 15.53 18.34
N GLY A 805 -19.10 15.69 19.66
CA GLY A 805 -18.79 14.70 20.71
C GLY A 805 -19.46 13.33 20.58
N HIS A 806 -19.00 12.52 19.63
CA HIS A 806 -19.13 11.07 19.67
C HIS A 806 -17.77 10.49 20.00
N GLN A 807 -17.63 10.08 21.27
CA GLN A 807 -16.51 9.27 21.72
C GLN A 807 -16.30 8.12 20.73
N PRO A 808 -15.06 7.85 20.28
CA PRO A 808 -14.77 6.64 19.57
C PRO A 808 -15.15 5.49 20.51
N HIS A 809 -16.10 4.66 20.10
CA HIS A 809 -16.38 3.41 20.79
C HIS A 809 -15.08 2.60 20.82
N GLU A 810 -14.46 2.53 21.99
CA GLU A 810 -13.31 1.69 22.29
C GLU A 810 -13.60 0.21 21.94
N PRO A 811 -12.55 -0.57 21.59
CA PRO A 811 -12.62 -1.83 20.84
C PRO A 811 -13.45 -2.96 21.46
#